data_AF-A0A523JX72-F1
#
_entry.id   AF-A0A523JX72-F1
#
_cell.length_a   1.000
_cell.length_b   1.000
_cell.length_c   1.000
_cell.angle_alpha   90.00
_cell.angle_beta   90.00
_cell.angle_gamma   90.00
#
_symmetry.space_group_name_H-M   'P 1'
#
loop_
_entity.id
_entity.type
_entity.pdbx_description
1 polymer ?
#
loop_
_entity_poly.entity_id
_entity_poly.type
_entity_poly.pdbx_seq_one_letter_code
_entity_poly.pdbx_strand_id
1 'polypeptide(L)'
;MSWRASAAILSGFLLLSGCAALVGGDGPRASEEERRAYAAAVSQQADDPGAAERAFTEFLARFPSSVLADDASKRLGQIALDQGDEDLALRRFHQTLSNYPDSDSVDAVRIAIARLEHGRGNALAAAAMIKQARLSRLNVVEQREAFRLMLDVSDDPARKLRWLSRLRRAERDEDAVALVDVEIDTLIQKMEAIDLFRGAEQIGRQIPAGRALLQAADLSLDQGEIDRARRAIKLASKLPLDDLYQARLITVSERLRLRDEGLSFDAALPRIEDLADLGGADTAGAEGTLGVVLPLSGPFAHFGEESLRGVLLAAGIFGADDGTGPPDTRRVRVMIRDSAADPEQAARAVRELADLEVSAIIGPLLKEECEAAAAVAESESVPLLALTASEAVSAGRPHVFRVRTQPREEVALLVDYAVRELGAQRFAVLYPRDTYGRGLRRMFWEAVEEQGGRIVGVASYDPNAVDFAEPIRRLVGFVLLTSEEKQALEEREALERRARRLPAEEAAALRLVGQAMTGPNGELLPPVVDFDVLFIPESHEKVVLIAPQLAFHGAEQTRLMGTSGWHHSDLVKIAREHVEGAIFTTHFPVSSELLFVRAFTDGYRRAYSQEPDVFAAQAYDATNLVLLQLTGFSFGDDDVRERVRTGILAVRAHPGVTGVLRMQPDGNARKRPFLLRVERGRIVAVE
;
A
#
# COMPACT_ATOMS: atom_id res chain seq x y z
N MET A 1 -16.75 19.48 1.47
CA MET A 1 -18.16 19.76 1.79
C MET A 1 -18.18 20.84 2.87
N SER A 2 -19.07 21.82 2.72
CA SER A 2 -18.92 23.17 3.26
C SER A 2 -19.07 23.27 4.79
N TRP A 3 -18.27 24.17 5.36
CA TRP A 3 -18.16 24.64 6.76
C TRP A 3 -19.48 25.03 7.46
N ARG A 4 -20.60 25.03 6.74
CA ARG A 4 -21.91 25.48 7.22
C ARG A 4 -22.64 24.46 8.10
N ALA A 5 -22.27 23.17 8.06
CA ALA A 5 -22.99 22.15 8.83
C ALA A 5 -22.52 21.98 10.28
N SER A 6 -21.31 22.44 10.63
CA SER A 6 -20.75 22.30 11.99
C SER A 6 -21.03 23.51 12.90
N ALA A 7 -21.55 24.60 12.36
CA ALA A 7 -21.83 25.83 13.12
C ALA A 7 -23.02 25.72 14.08
N ALA A 8 -23.89 24.71 13.92
CA ALA A 8 -25.12 24.59 14.71
C ALA A 8 -24.95 23.89 16.08
N ILE A 9 -23.78 23.30 16.38
CA ILE A 9 -23.58 22.50 17.61
C ILE A 9 -22.65 23.21 18.63
N LEU A 10 -21.92 24.25 18.23
CA LEU A 10 -20.96 24.96 19.10
C LEU A 10 -21.55 26.17 19.85
N SER A 11 -22.76 26.63 19.50
CA SER A 11 -23.42 27.79 20.15
C SER A 11 -23.93 27.50 21.57
N GLY A 12 -24.01 26.23 22.00
CA GLY A 12 -24.54 25.83 23.30
C GLY A 12 -23.55 25.80 24.48
N PHE A 13 -22.23 25.84 24.24
CA PHE A 13 -21.24 25.54 25.30
C PHE A 13 -20.55 26.77 25.92
N LEU A 14 -20.85 27.98 25.46
CA LEU A 14 -20.30 29.24 26.03
C LEU A 14 -20.97 29.69 27.34
N LEU A 15 -22.00 28.99 27.82
CA LEU A 15 -22.77 29.39 29.00
C LEU A 15 -22.11 29.08 30.37
N LEU A 16 -21.00 28.34 30.44
CA LEU A 16 -20.46 27.83 31.72
C LEU A 16 -19.05 28.29 32.12
N SER A 17 -18.39 29.20 31.39
CA SER A 17 -17.03 29.65 31.77
C SER A 17 -16.97 30.88 32.70
N GLY A 18 -18.11 31.37 33.22
CA GLY A 18 -18.17 32.61 34.00
C GLY A 18 -18.03 32.50 35.52
N CYS A 19 -18.08 31.31 36.12
CA CYS A 19 -18.13 31.19 37.59
C CYS A 19 -16.76 31.05 38.29
N ALA A 20 -15.65 30.95 37.54
CA ALA A 20 -14.33 30.68 38.13
C ALA A 20 -13.60 31.90 38.71
N ALA A 21 -14.12 33.12 38.57
CA ALA A 21 -13.52 34.33 39.16
C ALA A 21 -13.75 34.48 40.68
N LEU A 22 -14.22 33.43 41.37
CA LEU A 22 -14.65 33.53 42.77
C LEU A 22 -13.66 33.00 43.81
N VAL A 23 -12.57 32.33 43.43
CA VAL A 23 -11.61 31.80 44.43
C VAL A 23 -10.16 31.85 43.94
N GLY A 24 -9.40 32.85 44.39
CA GLY A 24 -7.93 32.82 44.41
C GLY A 24 -7.22 34.01 43.76
N GLY A 25 -7.00 35.08 44.53
CA GLY A 25 -6.10 36.19 44.16
C GLY A 25 -6.43 37.50 44.88
N ASP A 26 -5.42 38.24 45.34
CA ASP A 26 -5.50 39.56 46.00
C ASP A 26 -5.87 40.71 45.02
N GLY A 27 -6.83 40.46 44.13
CA GLY A 27 -7.33 41.44 43.15
C GLY A 27 -8.63 42.14 43.57
N PRO A 28 -8.98 43.28 42.95
CA PRO A 28 -10.26 43.95 43.17
C PRO A 28 -11.42 43.01 42.82
N ARG A 29 -12.42 42.91 43.69
CA ARG A 29 -13.61 42.06 43.51
C ARG A 29 -14.82 42.91 43.13
N ALA A 30 -15.67 42.37 42.25
CA ALA A 30 -16.95 42.99 41.91
C ALA A 30 -17.85 43.12 43.16
N SER A 31 -18.48 44.29 43.31
CA SER A 31 -19.47 44.54 44.35
C SER A 31 -20.66 43.59 44.20
N GLU A 32 -21.44 43.41 45.27
CA GLU A 32 -22.63 42.56 45.20
C GLU A 32 -23.68 43.10 44.23
N GLU A 33 -23.76 44.42 44.09
CA GLU A 33 -24.64 45.09 43.14
C GLU A 33 -24.20 44.84 41.69
N GLU A 34 -22.90 44.96 41.40
CA GLU A 34 -22.33 44.64 40.08
C GLU A 34 -22.59 43.18 39.70
N ARG A 35 -22.38 42.24 40.64
CA ARG A 35 -22.63 40.81 40.41
C ARG A 35 -24.10 40.52 40.12
N ARG A 36 -25.04 41.15 40.85
CA ARG A 36 -26.48 40.98 40.60
C ARG A 36 -26.90 41.55 39.24
N ALA A 37 -26.44 42.76 38.92
CA ALA A 37 -26.78 43.41 37.65
C ALA A 37 -26.23 42.62 36.45
N TYR A 38 -24.98 42.17 36.54
CA TYR A 38 -24.35 41.34 35.52
C TYR A 38 -25.04 39.97 35.39
N ALA A 39 -25.34 39.29 36.50
CA ALA A 39 -26.04 38.00 36.46
C ALA A 39 -27.44 38.10 35.83
N ALA A 40 -28.17 39.19 36.09
CA ALA A 40 -29.46 39.46 35.48
C ALA A 40 -29.36 39.66 33.95
N ALA A 41 -28.29 40.32 33.49
CA ALA A 41 -28.02 40.46 32.06
C ALA A 41 -27.67 39.11 31.40
N VAL A 42 -26.85 38.29 32.07
CA VAL A 42 -26.51 36.93 31.59
C VAL A 42 -27.74 36.03 31.49
N SER A 43 -28.65 36.06 32.48
CA SER A 43 -29.85 35.20 32.45
C SER A 43 -30.78 35.53 31.29
N GLN A 44 -30.81 36.80 30.84
CA GLN A 44 -31.66 37.21 29.71
C GLN A 44 -31.09 36.78 28.36
N GLN A 45 -29.80 36.45 28.27
CA GLN A 45 -29.11 36.15 27.01
C GLN A 45 -29.66 34.91 26.30
N ALA A 46 -30.15 33.91 27.05
CA ALA A 46 -30.71 32.70 26.48
C ALA A 46 -32.16 32.88 25.96
N ASP A 47 -32.93 33.78 26.57
CA ASP A 47 -34.37 33.91 26.34
C ASP A 47 -34.74 35.10 25.42
N ASP A 48 -34.02 36.21 25.51
CA ASP A 48 -34.22 37.41 24.67
C ASP A 48 -32.86 38.14 24.44
N PRO A 49 -32.19 37.88 23.30
CA PRO A 49 -30.92 38.52 22.95
C PRO A 49 -30.98 40.05 22.94
N GLY A 50 -32.12 40.65 22.57
CA GLY A 50 -32.30 42.10 22.55
C GLY A 50 -32.48 42.69 23.95
N ALA A 51 -33.11 41.96 24.87
CA ALA A 51 -33.14 42.34 26.29
C ALA A 51 -31.76 42.24 26.94
N ALA A 52 -31.02 41.16 26.66
CA ALA A 52 -29.66 40.98 27.13
C ALA A 52 -28.70 42.08 26.64
N GLU A 53 -28.83 42.47 25.37
CA GLU A 53 -28.08 43.59 24.80
C GLU A 53 -28.33 44.91 25.55
N ARG A 54 -29.61 45.23 25.84
CA ARG A 54 -29.96 46.41 26.63
C ARG A 54 -29.39 46.32 28.05
N ALA A 55 -29.51 45.15 28.69
CA ALA A 55 -29.05 44.93 30.05
C ALA A 55 -27.51 45.04 30.18
N PHE A 56 -26.74 44.48 29.24
CA PHE A 56 -25.29 44.65 29.22
C PHE A 56 -24.87 46.09 28.87
N THR A 57 -25.60 46.77 27.98
CA THR A 57 -25.33 48.18 27.67
C THR A 57 -25.56 49.07 28.90
N GLU A 58 -26.66 48.85 29.63
CA GLU A 58 -26.94 49.54 30.90
C GLU A 58 -25.90 49.22 31.97
N PHE A 59 -25.48 47.96 32.07
CA PHE A 59 -24.42 47.54 32.98
C PHE A 59 -23.12 48.32 32.73
N LEU A 60 -22.69 48.44 31.47
CA LEU A 60 -21.47 49.17 31.10
C LEU A 60 -21.58 50.69 31.34
N ALA A 61 -22.77 51.26 31.13
CA ALA A 61 -23.01 52.67 31.42
C ALA A 61 -22.95 52.96 32.93
N ARG A 62 -23.45 52.03 33.74
CA ARG A 62 -23.55 52.16 35.20
C ARG A 62 -22.27 51.80 35.93
N PHE A 63 -21.54 50.79 35.45
CA PHE A 63 -20.34 50.25 36.08
C PHE A 63 -19.15 50.16 35.09
N PRO A 64 -18.70 51.28 34.48
CA PRO A 64 -17.68 51.27 33.44
C PRO A 64 -16.29 50.83 33.91
N SER A 65 -16.01 50.90 35.22
CA SER A 65 -14.74 50.46 35.82
C SER A 65 -14.86 49.12 36.56
N SER A 66 -15.98 48.40 36.38
CA SER A 66 -16.15 47.09 36.98
C SER A 66 -15.16 46.09 36.43
N VAL A 67 -14.74 45.14 37.28
CA VAL A 67 -13.95 43.97 36.85
C VAL A 67 -14.74 43.00 35.96
N LEU A 68 -16.03 43.26 35.72
CA LEU A 68 -16.90 42.52 34.80
C LEU A 68 -17.21 43.31 33.52
N ALA A 69 -16.73 44.54 33.39
CA ALA A 69 -17.07 45.44 32.29
C ALA A 69 -16.45 45.00 30.96
N ASP A 70 -15.28 44.40 31.00
CA ASP A 70 -14.63 43.78 29.85
C ASP A 70 -15.41 42.56 29.32
N ASP A 71 -15.86 41.66 30.20
CA ASP A 71 -16.65 40.50 29.81
C ASP A 71 -18.03 40.91 29.30
N ALA A 72 -18.69 41.88 29.96
CA ALA A 72 -19.94 42.46 29.46
C ALA A 72 -19.77 43.08 28.06
N SER A 73 -18.66 43.77 27.81
CA SER A 73 -18.33 44.34 26.50
C SER A 73 -18.08 43.26 25.44
N LYS A 74 -17.36 42.19 25.78
CA LYS A 74 -17.17 41.01 24.93
C LYS A 74 -18.51 40.35 24.59
N ARG A 75 -19.41 40.19 25.56
CA ARG A 75 -20.74 39.59 25.37
C ARG A 75 -21.63 40.39 24.43
N LEU A 76 -21.57 41.71 24.44
CA LEU A 76 -22.28 42.53 23.45
C LEU A 76 -21.83 42.25 22.01
N GLY A 77 -20.54 41.98 21.81
CA GLY A 77 -20.02 41.53 20.51
C GLY A 77 -20.51 40.14 20.13
N GLN A 78 -20.56 39.20 21.09
CA GLN A 78 -21.09 37.86 20.86
C GLN A 78 -22.61 37.88 20.55
N ILE A 79 -23.39 38.69 21.26
CA ILE A 79 -24.84 38.85 20.99
C ILE A 79 -25.08 39.36 19.56
N ALA A 80 -24.27 40.31 19.09
CA ALA A 80 -24.36 40.79 17.71
C ALA A 80 -24.03 39.68 16.70
N LEU A 81 -23.07 38.80 17.00
CA LEU A 81 -22.81 37.60 16.18
C LEU A 81 -23.98 36.62 16.19
N ASP A 82 -24.57 36.35 17.36
CA ASP A 82 -25.69 35.42 17.50
C ASP A 82 -26.93 35.94 16.73
N GLN A 83 -27.06 37.25 16.58
CA GLN A 83 -28.08 37.93 15.77
C GLN A 83 -27.71 38.02 14.27
N GLY A 84 -26.51 37.60 13.87
CA GLY A 84 -26.03 37.62 12.48
C GLY A 84 -25.48 38.95 11.98
N ASP A 85 -25.28 39.95 12.84
CA ASP A 85 -24.70 41.25 12.48
C ASP A 85 -23.18 41.26 12.71
N GLU A 86 -22.44 40.72 11.75
CA GLU A 86 -20.98 40.60 11.81
C GLU A 86 -20.26 41.97 11.87
N ASP A 87 -20.83 43.01 11.24
CA ASP A 87 -20.25 44.36 11.24
C ASP A 87 -20.40 45.04 12.60
N LEU A 88 -21.57 44.89 13.24
CA LEU A 88 -21.78 45.35 14.60
C LEU A 88 -20.90 44.58 15.60
N ALA A 89 -20.79 43.27 15.45
CA ALA A 89 -19.92 42.44 16.27
C ALA A 89 -18.45 42.90 16.17
N LEU A 90 -17.94 43.11 14.97
CA LEU A 90 -16.57 43.57 14.73
C LEU A 90 -16.31 44.93 15.40
N ARG A 91 -17.24 45.90 15.26
CA ARG A 91 -17.15 47.20 15.94
C ARG A 91 -17.10 47.05 17.46
N ARG A 92 -17.97 46.21 18.03
CA ARG A 92 -18.04 45.96 19.49
C ARG A 92 -16.80 45.27 20.03
N PHE A 93 -16.24 44.32 19.29
CA PHE A 93 -14.98 43.68 19.65
C PHE A 93 -13.81 44.69 19.61
N HIS A 94 -13.71 45.53 18.59
CA HIS A 94 -12.71 46.61 18.57
C HIS A 94 -12.88 47.62 19.72
N GLN A 95 -14.12 47.97 20.05
CA GLN A 95 -14.43 48.82 21.20
C GLN A 95 -13.96 48.17 22.52
N THR A 96 -14.14 46.85 22.65
CA THR A 96 -13.65 46.09 23.81
C THR A 96 -12.13 46.16 23.93
N LEU A 97 -11.41 45.99 22.81
CA LEU A 97 -9.93 46.12 22.78
C LEU A 97 -9.45 47.53 23.14
N SER A 98 -10.20 48.57 22.75
CA SER A 98 -9.84 49.97 23.01
C SER A 98 -10.13 50.39 24.45
N ASN A 99 -11.26 49.94 25.00
CA ASN A 99 -11.72 50.37 26.32
C ASN A 99 -11.09 49.57 27.46
N TYR A 100 -10.72 48.30 27.20
CA TYR A 100 -10.17 47.39 28.19
C TYR A 100 -8.88 46.70 27.69
N PRO A 101 -7.82 47.45 27.32
CA PRO A 101 -6.63 46.89 26.65
C PRO A 101 -5.82 45.89 27.49
N ASP A 102 -5.95 45.93 28.82
CA ASP A 102 -5.20 45.07 29.76
C ASP A 102 -6.05 43.93 30.36
N SER A 103 -7.29 43.77 29.93
CA SER A 103 -8.23 42.74 30.41
C SER A 103 -7.80 41.32 30.02
N ASP A 104 -8.30 40.32 30.77
CA ASP A 104 -8.13 38.90 30.46
C ASP A 104 -8.92 38.45 29.21
N SER A 105 -9.98 39.19 28.85
CA SER A 105 -10.86 38.93 27.71
C SER A 105 -10.28 39.40 26.37
N VAL A 106 -9.23 40.24 26.39
CA VAL A 106 -8.61 40.83 25.20
C VAL A 106 -8.14 39.78 24.19
N ASP A 107 -7.55 38.69 24.69
CA ASP A 107 -7.02 37.65 23.81
C ASP A 107 -8.15 36.84 23.16
N ALA A 108 -9.24 36.55 23.88
CA ALA A 108 -10.43 35.89 23.33
C ALA A 108 -11.12 36.78 22.28
N VAL A 109 -11.20 38.09 22.53
CA VAL A 109 -11.73 39.06 21.58
C VAL A 109 -10.89 39.13 20.30
N ARG A 110 -9.56 39.07 20.41
CA ARG A 110 -8.67 39.00 19.22
C ARG A 110 -8.94 37.75 18.37
N ILE A 111 -9.21 36.60 19.00
CA ILE A 111 -9.58 35.37 18.27
C ILE A 111 -10.93 35.54 17.58
N ALA A 112 -11.93 36.13 18.26
CA ALA A 112 -13.25 36.38 17.68
C ALA A 112 -13.18 37.31 16.46
N ILE A 113 -12.39 38.40 16.52
CA ILE A 113 -12.13 39.29 15.38
C ILE A 113 -11.44 38.51 14.25
N ALA A 114 -10.41 37.72 14.58
CA ALA A 114 -9.69 36.97 13.56
C ALA A 114 -10.57 35.98 12.82
N ARG A 115 -11.50 35.31 13.53
CA ARG A 115 -12.50 34.43 12.91
C ARG A 115 -13.38 35.18 11.93
N LEU A 116 -13.90 36.34 12.32
CA LEU A 116 -14.76 37.16 11.47
C LEU A 116 -14.01 37.60 10.21
N GLU A 117 -12.81 38.12 10.36
CA GLU A 117 -11.98 38.53 9.23
C GLU A 117 -11.65 37.35 8.31
N HIS A 118 -11.37 36.16 8.86
CA HIS A 118 -11.15 34.96 8.06
C HIS A 118 -12.40 34.54 7.28
N GLY A 119 -13.57 34.54 7.92
CA GLY A 119 -14.87 34.23 7.28
C GLY A 119 -15.23 35.20 6.16
N ARG A 120 -14.76 36.45 6.24
CA ARG A 120 -14.91 37.48 5.20
C ARG A 120 -13.86 37.37 4.08
N GLY A 121 -12.95 36.40 4.14
CA GLY A 121 -11.87 36.20 3.17
C GLY A 121 -10.62 37.05 3.43
N ASN A 122 -10.55 37.78 4.54
CA ASN A 122 -9.43 38.66 4.88
C ASN A 122 -8.36 37.92 5.72
N ALA A 123 -7.69 36.93 5.11
CA ALA A 123 -6.69 36.10 5.80
C ALA A 123 -5.54 36.91 6.44
N LEU A 124 -5.13 38.03 5.82
CA LEU A 124 -4.08 38.92 6.36
C LEU A 124 -4.51 39.59 7.67
N ALA A 125 -5.74 40.08 7.73
CA ALA A 125 -6.30 40.73 8.93
C ALA A 125 -6.49 39.70 10.05
N ALA A 126 -6.99 38.52 9.71
CA ALA A 126 -7.08 37.39 10.64
C ALA A 126 -5.71 37.03 11.24
N ALA A 127 -4.69 36.83 10.40
CA ALA A 127 -3.34 36.51 10.86
C ALA A 127 -2.73 37.61 11.74
N ALA A 128 -2.97 38.89 11.43
CA ALA A 128 -2.49 40.02 12.22
C ALA A 128 -3.11 40.05 13.62
N MET A 129 -4.39 39.71 13.75
CA MET A 129 -5.10 39.67 15.03
C MET A 129 -4.64 38.49 15.90
N ILE A 130 -4.53 37.29 15.32
CA ILE A 130 -4.11 36.10 16.09
C ILE A 130 -2.66 36.24 16.58
N LYS A 131 -1.78 36.86 15.78
CA LYS A 131 -0.38 37.10 16.19
C LYS A 131 -0.25 37.94 17.46
N GLN A 132 -1.24 38.79 17.75
CA GLN A 132 -1.27 39.62 18.95
C GLN A 132 -1.88 38.89 20.16
N ALA A 133 -2.59 37.78 19.95
CA ALA A 133 -3.25 37.04 21.01
C ALA A 133 -2.27 36.19 21.82
N ARG A 134 -2.34 36.29 23.15
CA ARG A 134 -1.58 35.44 24.08
C ARG A 134 -2.36 34.15 24.35
N LEU A 135 -2.04 33.10 23.58
CA LEU A 135 -2.75 31.82 23.64
C LEU A 135 -2.79 31.18 25.05
N SER A 136 -1.82 31.47 25.92
CA SER A 136 -1.78 30.95 27.29
C SER A 136 -2.87 31.51 28.21
N ARG A 137 -3.52 32.62 27.83
CA ARG A 137 -4.64 33.23 28.59
C ARG A 137 -6.01 32.73 28.14
N LEU A 138 -6.07 32.05 26.99
CA LEU A 138 -7.30 31.51 26.43
C LEU A 138 -7.72 30.24 27.16
N ASN A 139 -9.02 29.99 27.24
CA ASN A 139 -9.55 28.70 27.71
C ASN A 139 -9.34 27.60 26.65
N VAL A 140 -9.61 26.34 27.00
CA VAL A 140 -9.35 25.18 26.10
C VAL A 140 -10.11 25.28 24.78
N VAL A 141 -11.36 25.76 24.79
CA VAL A 141 -12.19 25.90 23.58
C VAL A 141 -11.62 26.98 22.67
N GLU A 142 -11.29 28.14 23.24
CA GLU A 142 -10.68 29.27 22.53
C GLU A 142 -9.29 28.92 21.98
N GLN A 143 -8.50 28.11 22.69
CA GLN A 143 -7.21 27.63 22.22
C GLN A 143 -7.36 26.73 20.98
N ARG A 144 -8.32 25.80 20.99
CA ARG A 144 -8.60 24.91 19.85
C ARG A 144 -8.99 25.71 18.62
N GLU A 145 -9.88 26.69 18.80
CA GLU A 145 -10.30 27.61 17.74
C GLU A 145 -9.12 28.44 17.20
N ALA A 146 -8.29 28.98 18.10
CA ALA A 146 -7.09 29.72 17.70
C ALA A 146 -6.12 28.84 16.89
N PHE A 147 -5.91 27.57 17.28
CA PHE A 147 -5.04 26.66 16.53
C PHE A 147 -5.58 26.32 15.13
N ARG A 148 -6.90 26.13 14.99
CA ARG A 148 -7.56 25.92 13.69
C ARG A 148 -7.40 27.14 12.79
N LEU A 149 -7.68 28.35 13.29
CA LEU A 149 -7.48 29.56 12.50
C LEU A 149 -6.01 29.76 12.09
N MET A 150 -5.06 29.46 12.99
CA MET A 150 -3.63 29.52 12.67
C MET A 150 -3.20 28.51 11.61
N LEU A 151 -3.88 27.36 11.53
CA LEU A 151 -3.68 26.38 10.47
C LEU A 151 -4.17 26.92 9.12
N ASP A 152 -5.35 27.54 9.11
CA ASP A 152 -6.01 28.04 7.90
C ASP A 152 -5.30 29.25 7.28
N VAL A 153 -4.74 30.14 8.10
CA VAL A 153 -4.05 31.36 7.62
C VAL A 153 -2.54 31.17 7.39
N SER A 154 -2.01 29.98 7.64
CA SER A 154 -0.59 29.67 7.41
C SER A 154 -0.41 29.05 6.03
N ASP A 155 0.65 29.43 5.30
CA ASP A 155 1.04 28.74 4.05
C ASP A 155 2.27 27.82 4.25
N ASP A 156 3.03 28.01 5.33
CA ASP A 156 4.25 27.25 5.61
C ASP A 156 3.92 25.87 6.19
N PRO A 157 4.31 24.75 5.53
CA PRO A 157 3.95 23.40 5.96
C PRO A 157 4.47 23.04 7.36
N ALA A 158 5.68 23.48 7.71
CA ALA A 158 6.26 23.23 9.04
C ALA A 158 5.45 23.91 10.16
N ARG A 159 4.99 25.16 9.94
CA ARG A 159 4.05 25.83 10.85
C ARG A 159 2.71 25.13 10.95
N LYS A 160 2.13 24.69 9.82
CA LYS A 160 0.87 23.93 9.82
C LYS A 160 0.97 22.69 10.70
N LEU A 161 2.04 21.92 10.51
CA LEU A 161 2.30 20.70 11.28
C LEU A 161 2.46 21.00 12.79
N ARG A 162 3.12 22.11 13.15
CA ARG A 162 3.23 22.57 14.53
C ARG A 162 1.86 22.92 15.14
N TRP A 163 0.99 23.60 14.39
CA TRP A 163 -0.36 23.96 14.87
C TRP A 163 -1.25 22.74 15.02
N LEU A 164 -1.22 21.81 14.08
CA LEU A 164 -1.91 20.52 14.20
C LEU A 164 -1.43 19.75 15.44
N SER A 165 -0.13 19.75 15.73
CA SER A 165 0.40 19.09 16.93
C SER A 165 -0.11 19.74 18.23
N ARG A 166 -0.25 21.07 18.25
CA ARG A 166 -0.84 21.79 19.40
C ARG A 166 -2.33 21.52 19.55
N LEU A 167 -3.05 21.45 18.42
CA LEU A 167 -4.45 21.08 18.40
C LEU A 167 -4.66 19.66 18.94
N ARG A 168 -3.90 18.68 18.42
CA ARG A 168 -3.91 17.29 18.91
C ARG A 168 -3.76 17.21 20.42
N ARG A 169 -2.86 18.01 21.00
CA ARG A 169 -2.63 18.06 22.45
C ARG A 169 -3.78 18.72 23.23
N ALA A 170 -4.52 19.63 22.61
CA ALA A 170 -5.66 20.30 23.22
C ALA A 170 -6.93 19.44 23.18
N GLU A 171 -6.99 18.44 22.30
CA GLU A 171 -8.07 17.45 22.26
C GLU A 171 -8.03 16.51 23.47
N ARG A 172 -9.21 16.23 24.02
CA ARG A 172 -9.38 15.31 25.17
C ARG A 172 -10.15 14.04 24.82
N ASP A 173 -10.82 14.06 23.67
CA ASP A 173 -11.62 12.98 23.14
C ASP A 173 -10.77 12.16 22.18
N GLU A 174 -10.77 10.84 22.33
CA GLU A 174 -9.90 9.94 21.56
C GLU A 174 -10.24 9.97 20.06
N ASP A 175 -11.53 10.03 19.71
CA ASP A 175 -11.97 10.13 18.31
C ASP A 175 -11.51 11.45 17.68
N ALA A 176 -11.61 12.57 18.42
CA ALA A 176 -11.10 13.86 17.98
C ALA A 176 -9.58 13.87 17.79
N VAL A 177 -8.82 13.20 18.68
CA VAL A 177 -7.37 13.02 18.53
C VAL A 177 -7.06 12.23 17.25
N ALA A 178 -7.79 11.14 17.00
CA ALA A 178 -7.61 10.30 15.82
C ALA A 178 -7.87 11.08 14.52
N LEU A 179 -8.91 11.92 14.48
CA LEU A 179 -9.19 12.79 13.33
C LEU A 179 -8.04 13.78 13.06
N VAL A 180 -7.49 14.41 14.10
CA VAL A 180 -6.34 15.31 13.96
C VAL A 180 -5.09 14.53 13.52
N ASP A 181 -4.91 13.29 13.98
CA ASP A 181 -3.82 12.42 13.54
C ASP A 181 -3.88 12.10 12.05
N VAL A 182 -5.08 11.88 11.48
CA VAL A 182 -5.26 11.73 10.03
C VAL A 182 -4.86 13.01 9.28
N GLU A 183 -5.21 14.19 9.80
CA GLU A 183 -4.81 15.47 9.20
C GLU A 183 -3.28 15.66 9.24
N ILE A 184 -2.64 15.30 10.36
CA ILE A 184 -1.19 15.33 10.54
C ILE A 184 -0.50 14.42 9.52
N ASP A 185 -0.95 13.17 9.42
CA ASP A 185 -0.34 12.18 8.54
C ASP A 185 -0.52 12.56 7.07
N THR A 186 -1.70 13.09 6.70
CA THR A 186 -1.97 13.61 5.36
C THR A 186 -1.06 14.80 5.00
N LEU A 187 -0.78 15.68 5.95
CA LEU A 187 0.14 16.79 5.75
C LEU A 187 1.58 16.29 5.60
N ILE A 188 2.03 15.41 6.51
CA ILE A 188 3.38 14.83 6.51
C ILE A 188 3.70 14.16 5.17
N GLN A 189 2.76 13.40 4.60
CA GLN A 189 2.94 12.72 3.30
C GLN A 189 3.19 13.67 2.12
N LYS A 190 2.77 14.92 2.21
CA LYS A 190 2.91 15.95 1.15
C LYS A 190 4.10 16.87 1.36
N MET A 191 4.81 16.73 2.48
CA MET A 191 5.92 17.62 2.85
C MET A 191 7.25 17.10 2.33
N GLU A 192 8.13 18.02 1.98
CA GLU A 192 9.52 17.73 1.67
C GLU A 192 10.32 17.37 2.94
N ALA A 193 11.39 16.58 2.80
CA ALA A 193 12.22 16.15 3.91
C ALA A 193 12.70 17.32 4.79
N ILE A 194 13.10 18.44 4.16
CA ILE A 194 13.57 19.63 4.90
C ILE A 194 12.48 20.26 5.77
N ASP A 195 11.24 20.30 5.30
CA ASP A 195 10.11 20.86 6.04
C ASP A 195 9.71 19.97 7.20
N LEU A 196 9.83 18.65 7.01
CA LEU A 196 9.59 17.66 8.06
C LEU A 196 10.60 17.81 9.21
N PHE A 197 11.89 18.00 8.91
CA PHE A 197 12.90 18.30 9.95
C PHE A 197 12.58 19.59 10.71
N ARG A 198 12.29 20.69 10.00
CA ARG A 198 11.93 21.98 10.63
C ARG A 198 10.68 21.84 11.48
N GLY A 199 9.67 21.14 10.98
CA GLY A 199 8.42 20.88 11.70
C GLY A 199 8.66 20.08 12.98
N ALA A 200 9.39 18.97 12.89
CA ALA A 200 9.72 18.12 14.03
C ALA A 200 10.50 18.88 15.13
N GLU A 201 11.48 19.70 14.74
CA GLU A 201 12.23 20.55 15.66
C GLU A 201 11.31 21.54 16.41
N GLN A 202 10.38 22.18 15.70
CA GLN A 202 9.43 23.13 16.30
C GLN A 202 8.40 22.48 17.23
N ILE A 203 8.08 21.19 17.01
CA ILE A 203 7.14 20.42 17.82
C ILE A 203 7.80 19.89 19.11
N GLY A 204 9.04 19.44 19.02
CA GLY A 204 9.77 18.85 20.15
C GLY A 204 9.35 17.42 20.48
N ARG A 205 9.37 17.04 21.76
CA ARG A 205 9.15 15.66 22.24
C ARG A 205 7.67 15.24 22.22
N GLN A 206 7.05 15.17 21.04
CA GLN A 206 5.66 14.75 20.85
C GLN A 206 5.56 13.77 19.66
N ILE A 207 4.50 12.94 19.66
CA ILE A 207 4.30 11.90 18.64
C ILE A 207 4.41 12.44 17.19
N PRO A 208 3.77 13.56 16.82
CA PRO A 208 3.86 14.08 15.45
C PRO A 208 5.28 14.41 14.98
N ALA A 209 6.20 14.77 15.89
CA ALA A 209 7.59 15.03 15.53
C ALA A 209 8.32 13.74 15.13
N GLY A 210 8.06 12.64 15.84
CA GLY A 210 8.61 11.33 15.52
C GLY A 210 8.10 10.83 14.17
N ARG A 211 6.78 10.96 13.93
CA ARG A 211 6.15 10.64 12.63
C ARG A 211 6.76 11.42 11.47
N ALA A 212 6.95 12.72 11.65
CA ALA A 212 7.55 13.58 10.64
C ALA A 212 9.02 13.20 10.32
N LEU A 213 9.81 12.86 11.35
CA LEU A 213 11.19 12.43 11.15
C LEU A 213 11.29 11.08 10.45
N LEU A 214 10.37 10.14 10.71
CA LEU A 214 10.33 8.87 9.98
C LEU A 214 10.03 9.08 8.49
N GLN A 215 9.07 9.95 8.17
CA GLN A 215 8.83 10.33 6.77
C GLN A 215 10.04 11.01 6.14
N ALA A 216 10.73 11.89 6.88
CA ALA A 216 11.94 12.53 6.38
C ALA A 216 13.05 11.51 6.12
N ALA A 217 13.15 10.46 6.94
CA ALA A 217 14.10 9.36 6.73
C ALA A 217 13.79 8.58 5.45
N ASP A 218 12.52 8.22 5.23
CA ASP A 218 12.09 7.51 4.03
C ASP A 218 12.40 8.31 2.76
N LEU A 219 11.97 9.59 2.69
CA LEU A 219 12.25 10.47 1.56
C LEU A 219 13.75 10.64 1.31
N SER A 220 14.54 10.79 2.38
CA SER A 220 16.00 10.92 2.26
C SER A 220 16.63 9.65 1.69
N LEU A 221 16.16 8.46 2.09
CA LEU A 221 16.64 7.20 1.52
C LEU A 221 16.29 7.08 0.05
N ASP A 222 15.05 7.41 -0.33
CA ASP A 222 14.59 7.37 -1.72
C ASP A 222 15.44 8.28 -2.62
N GLN A 223 15.81 9.45 -2.11
CA GLN A 223 16.66 10.44 -2.78
C GLN A 223 18.16 10.10 -2.73
N GLY A 224 18.57 9.04 -2.02
CA GLY A 224 19.99 8.67 -1.88
C GLY A 224 20.78 9.47 -0.84
N GLU A 225 20.12 10.27 -0.02
CA GLU A 225 20.73 11.14 1.00
C GLU A 225 20.92 10.40 2.34
N ILE A 226 21.84 9.43 2.36
CA ILE A 226 22.07 8.50 3.49
C ILE A 226 22.32 9.22 4.83
N ASP A 227 23.15 10.27 4.86
CA ASP A 227 23.45 11.00 6.09
C ASP A 227 22.24 11.77 6.65
N ARG A 228 21.34 12.21 5.76
CA ARG A 228 20.09 12.86 6.17
C ARG A 228 19.13 11.83 6.76
N ALA A 229 18.99 10.68 6.11
CA ALA A 229 18.21 9.55 6.62
C ALA A 229 18.69 9.09 8.00
N ARG A 230 20.02 8.87 8.17
CA ARG A 230 20.61 8.49 9.46
C ARG A 230 20.31 9.49 10.57
N ARG A 231 20.40 10.78 10.27
CA ARG A 231 20.06 11.84 11.24
C ARG A 231 18.58 11.81 11.62
N ALA A 232 17.68 11.66 10.65
CA ALA A 232 16.25 11.53 10.90
C ALA A 232 15.94 10.33 11.82
N ILE A 233 16.46 9.15 11.49
CA ILE A 233 16.27 7.91 12.26
C ILE A 233 16.75 8.07 13.70
N LYS A 234 17.96 8.62 13.89
CA LYS A 234 18.56 8.85 15.20
C LYS A 234 17.75 9.83 16.06
N LEU A 235 17.07 10.80 15.44
CA LEU A 235 16.20 11.73 16.14
C LEU A 235 14.84 11.09 16.44
N ALA A 236 14.26 10.38 15.48
CA ALA A 236 12.98 9.68 15.62
C ALA A 236 13.02 8.64 16.75
N SER A 237 14.10 7.87 16.87
CA SER A 237 14.25 6.83 17.91
C SER A 237 14.28 7.37 19.35
N LYS A 238 14.41 8.69 19.53
CA LYS A 238 14.42 9.35 20.85
C LYS A 238 13.09 10.00 21.21
N LEU A 239 12.10 9.93 20.31
CA LEU A 239 10.79 10.56 20.45
C LEU A 239 9.72 9.53 20.76
N PRO A 240 8.61 9.94 21.40
CA PRO A 240 7.47 9.05 21.56
C PRO A 240 6.89 8.70 20.18
N LEU A 241 6.67 7.42 19.93
CA LEU A 241 6.02 6.87 18.74
C LEU A 241 4.96 5.88 19.21
N ASP A 242 3.82 5.83 18.53
CA ASP A 242 2.87 4.73 18.67
C ASP A 242 3.38 3.47 17.92
N ASP A 243 2.71 2.34 18.12
CA ASP A 243 3.19 1.03 17.64
C ASP A 243 3.37 1.00 16.10
N LEU A 244 2.46 1.62 15.35
CA LEU A 244 2.55 1.77 13.89
C LEU A 244 3.81 2.54 13.47
N TYR A 245 4.25 3.54 14.25
CA TYR A 245 5.45 4.29 13.91
C TYR A 245 6.74 3.72 14.52
N GLN A 246 6.65 2.93 15.59
CA GLN A 246 7.76 2.08 16.04
C GLN A 246 8.11 1.03 14.98
N ALA A 247 7.09 0.45 14.34
CA ALA A 247 7.23 -0.37 13.15
C ALA A 247 8.08 0.29 12.07
N ARG A 248 7.65 1.49 11.65
CA ARG A 248 8.30 2.27 10.61
C ARG A 248 9.73 2.59 10.98
N LEU A 249 10.03 2.86 12.26
CA LEU A 249 11.39 3.09 12.72
C LEU A 249 12.28 1.89 12.47
N ILE A 250 11.83 0.68 12.78
CA ILE A 250 12.57 -0.56 12.52
C ILE A 250 12.78 -0.74 11.02
N THR A 251 11.70 -0.66 10.25
CA THR A 251 11.68 -0.75 8.79
C THR A 251 12.71 0.19 8.14
N VAL A 252 12.65 1.48 8.46
CA VAL A 252 13.50 2.50 7.84
C VAL A 252 14.95 2.42 8.34
N SER A 253 15.17 1.99 9.59
CA SER A 253 16.51 1.71 10.12
C SER A 253 17.19 0.59 9.36
N GLU A 254 16.43 -0.43 8.99
CA GLU A 254 16.97 -1.57 8.25
C GLU A 254 17.22 -1.22 6.77
N ARG A 255 16.37 -0.39 6.16
CA ARG A 255 16.65 0.23 4.85
C ARG A 255 17.97 1.00 4.85
N LEU A 256 18.24 1.76 5.91
CA LEU A 256 19.51 2.48 6.06
C LEU A 256 20.70 1.53 6.22
N ARG A 257 20.60 0.54 7.13
CA ARG A 257 21.67 -0.44 7.38
C ARG A 257 22.09 -1.14 6.09
N LEU A 258 21.10 -1.57 5.30
CA LEU A 258 21.37 -2.28 4.05
C LEU A 258 22.03 -1.37 3.01
N ARG A 259 21.60 -0.11 2.90
CA ARG A 259 22.28 0.85 2.01
C ARG A 259 23.72 1.14 2.44
N ASP A 260 24.00 1.22 3.74
CA ASP A 260 25.37 1.37 4.27
C ASP A 260 26.26 0.19 3.90
N GLU A 261 25.69 -1.02 3.82
CA GLU A 261 26.37 -2.23 3.36
C GLU A 261 26.51 -2.31 1.83
N GLY A 262 26.11 -1.27 1.09
CA GLY A 262 26.12 -1.25 -0.38
C GLY A 262 25.03 -2.13 -0.99
N LEU A 263 24.03 -2.54 -0.20
CA LEU A 263 22.96 -3.45 -0.61
C LEU A 263 21.67 -2.66 -0.82
N SER A 264 21.08 -2.77 -2.02
CA SER A 264 19.76 -2.19 -2.30
C SER A 264 18.65 -3.21 -2.01
N PHE A 265 17.52 -2.77 -1.43
CA PHE A 265 16.28 -3.55 -1.43
C PHE A 265 15.72 -3.74 -2.85
N ASP A 266 16.09 -2.86 -3.77
CA ASP A 266 15.76 -2.91 -5.20
C ASP A 266 16.77 -3.74 -6.00
N ALA A 267 17.91 -4.12 -5.41
CA ALA A 267 18.89 -4.98 -6.06
C ALA A 267 18.20 -6.25 -6.58
N ALA A 268 18.47 -6.64 -7.82
CA ALA A 268 17.87 -7.83 -8.40
C ALA A 268 18.12 -9.02 -7.47
N LEU A 269 17.06 -9.80 -7.21
CA LEU A 269 17.23 -11.09 -6.55
C LEU A 269 18.14 -11.96 -7.42
N PRO A 270 19.05 -12.76 -6.80
CA PRO A 270 19.93 -13.65 -7.54
C PRO A 270 19.09 -14.58 -8.43
N ARG A 271 19.69 -15.05 -9.53
CA ARG A 271 18.99 -16.00 -10.39
C ARG A 271 18.94 -17.35 -9.71
N ILE A 272 18.00 -18.18 -10.14
CA ILE A 272 17.77 -19.48 -9.51
C ILE A 272 18.96 -20.40 -9.77
N GLU A 273 19.55 -20.30 -10.96
CA GLU A 273 20.79 -20.98 -11.35
C GLU A 273 21.96 -20.63 -10.44
N ASP A 274 22.06 -19.36 -10.01
CA ASP A 274 23.11 -18.90 -9.09
C ASP A 274 22.96 -19.53 -7.68
N LEU A 275 21.78 -20.10 -7.38
CA LEU A 275 21.45 -20.75 -6.12
C LEU A 275 21.18 -22.26 -6.28
N ALA A 276 21.36 -22.84 -7.48
CA ALA A 276 21.01 -24.23 -7.75
C ALA A 276 21.83 -25.23 -6.89
N ASP A 277 23.05 -24.84 -6.51
CA ASP A 277 23.93 -25.59 -5.63
C ASP A 277 23.63 -25.38 -4.14
N LEU A 278 22.86 -24.34 -3.78
CA LEU A 278 22.36 -24.20 -2.42
C LEU A 278 21.25 -25.23 -2.25
N GLY A 279 21.41 -26.15 -1.31
CA GLY A 279 20.32 -27.01 -0.88
C GLY A 279 19.09 -26.18 -0.48
N GLY A 280 17.92 -26.83 -0.41
CA GLY A 280 16.73 -26.20 0.17
C GLY A 280 16.96 -25.72 1.61
N ALA A 281 15.94 -25.13 2.23
CA ALA A 281 16.01 -24.62 3.59
C ALA A 281 16.61 -25.67 4.57
N ASP A 282 17.79 -25.38 5.14
CA ASP A 282 18.34 -26.22 6.22
C ASP A 282 17.63 -25.89 7.53
N THR A 283 16.57 -26.66 7.80
CA THR A 283 15.74 -26.52 9.00
C THR A 283 16.08 -27.56 10.06
N ALA A 284 17.22 -28.25 9.93
CA ALA A 284 17.67 -29.24 10.90
C ALA A 284 17.81 -28.60 12.29
N GLY A 285 17.32 -29.31 13.32
CA GLY A 285 17.33 -28.84 14.70
C GLY A 285 16.36 -27.72 15.03
N ALA A 286 15.43 -27.36 14.12
CA ALA A 286 14.39 -26.37 14.44
C ALA A 286 13.49 -26.84 15.60
N GLU A 287 13.29 -25.97 16.59
CA GLU A 287 12.46 -26.25 17.78
C GLU A 287 11.49 -25.10 18.07
N GLY A 288 10.20 -25.42 18.23
CA GLY A 288 9.16 -24.41 18.50
C GLY A 288 7.73 -24.88 18.26
N THR A 289 6.78 -23.97 18.43
CA THR A 289 5.35 -24.24 18.21
C THR A 289 4.84 -23.35 17.07
N LEU A 290 4.37 -23.94 15.98
CA LEU A 290 3.77 -23.23 14.85
C LEU A 290 2.25 -23.22 14.98
N GLY A 291 1.64 -22.06 14.83
CA GLY A 291 0.21 -21.91 14.61
C GLY A 291 -0.13 -21.99 13.13
N VAL A 292 -1.30 -22.52 12.80
CA VAL A 292 -1.83 -22.56 11.44
C VAL A 292 -3.30 -22.15 11.47
N VAL A 293 -3.64 -21.13 10.69
CA VAL A 293 -5.03 -20.66 10.52
C VAL A 293 -5.36 -20.74 9.04
N LEU A 294 -6.25 -21.64 8.65
CA LEU A 294 -6.63 -21.87 7.25
C LEU A 294 -8.13 -22.19 7.14
N PRO A 295 -8.78 -21.90 6.01
CA PRO A 295 -10.15 -22.31 5.76
C PRO A 295 -10.16 -23.81 5.47
N LEU A 296 -10.42 -24.63 6.50
CA LEU A 296 -10.44 -26.10 6.43
C LEU A 296 -11.86 -26.67 6.34
N SER A 297 -12.87 -25.79 6.37
CA SER A 297 -14.26 -26.11 6.09
C SER A 297 -14.89 -25.09 5.14
N GLY A 298 -16.10 -25.41 4.64
CA GLY A 298 -16.82 -24.56 3.71
C GLY A 298 -16.30 -24.62 2.27
N PRO A 299 -16.68 -23.64 1.42
CA PRO A 299 -16.44 -23.69 -0.03
C PRO A 299 -14.96 -23.56 -0.44
N PHE A 300 -14.09 -23.10 0.47
CA PHE A 300 -12.66 -22.90 0.21
C PHE A 300 -11.77 -23.96 0.89
N ALA A 301 -12.38 -25.00 1.50
CA ALA A 301 -11.69 -26.05 2.24
C ALA A 301 -10.54 -26.70 1.46
N HIS A 302 -10.74 -26.97 0.17
CA HIS A 302 -9.72 -27.58 -0.67
C HIS A 302 -8.40 -26.78 -0.70
N PHE A 303 -8.46 -25.45 -0.80
CA PHE A 303 -7.26 -24.60 -0.81
C PHE A 303 -6.56 -24.57 0.55
N GLY A 304 -7.35 -24.59 1.64
CA GLY A 304 -6.82 -24.69 3.00
C GLY A 304 -6.18 -26.04 3.29
N GLU A 305 -6.77 -27.13 2.80
CA GLU A 305 -6.23 -28.48 2.93
C GLU A 305 -4.89 -28.64 2.21
N GLU A 306 -4.78 -28.15 0.96
CA GLU A 306 -3.51 -28.17 0.21
C GLU A 306 -2.43 -27.34 0.91
N SER A 307 -2.79 -26.13 1.37
CA SER A 307 -1.88 -25.28 2.15
C SER A 307 -1.41 -25.99 3.43
N LEU A 308 -2.33 -26.62 4.17
CA LEU A 308 -2.02 -27.35 5.40
C LEU A 308 -1.05 -28.51 5.12
N ARG A 309 -1.26 -29.27 4.05
CA ARG A 309 -0.34 -30.35 3.63
C ARG A 309 1.07 -29.83 3.37
N GLY A 310 1.19 -28.65 2.75
CA GLY A 310 2.45 -27.93 2.59
C GLY A 310 3.13 -27.59 3.92
N VAL A 311 2.38 -27.03 4.88
CA VAL A 311 2.89 -26.73 6.23
C VAL A 311 3.39 -27.99 6.94
N LEU A 312 2.58 -29.05 6.93
CA LEU A 312 2.89 -30.30 7.64
C LEU A 312 4.10 -31.02 7.02
N LEU A 313 4.28 -30.92 5.70
CA LEU A 313 5.47 -31.44 5.03
C LEU A 313 6.73 -30.64 5.40
N ALA A 314 6.67 -29.31 5.43
CA ALA A 314 7.81 -28.46 5.85
C ALA A 314 8.18 -28.70 7.31
N ALA A 315 7.20 -28.84 8.20
CA ALA A 315 7.40 -29.21 9.59
C ALA A 315 7.86 -30.67 9.79
N GLY A 316 7.84 -31.47 8.72
CA GLY A 316 8.17 -32.90 8.67
C GLY A 316 7.37 -33.79 9.61
N ILE A 317 6.09 -33.47 9.78
CA ILE A 317 5.16 -34.26 10.61
C ILE A 317 4.93 -35.66 10.03
N PHE A 318 5.03 -35.81 8.71
CA PHE A 318 4.79 -37.06 7.99
C PHE A 318 6.03 -37.60 7.26
N GLY A 319 7.23 -37.12 7.61
CA GLY A 319 8.46 -37.64 7.03
C GLY A 319 8.58 -39.14 7.29
N ALA A 320 8.67 -39.93 6.21
CA ALA A 320 8.95 -41.35 6.33
C ALA A 320 10.39 -41.52 6.82
N ASP A 321 10.54 -42.01 8.05
CA ASP A 321 11.81 -42.52 8.54
C ASP A 321 12.06 -43.87 7.83
N ASP A 322 12.44 -43.80 6.55
CA ASP A 322 12.74 -44.98 5.74
C ASP A 322 14.11 -45.60 6.11
N GLY A 323 14.80 -45.02 7.10
CA GLY A 323 16.08 -45.47 7.63
C GLY A 323 17.27 -45.21 6.71
N THR A 324 17.08 -44.50 5.59
CA THR A 324 18.13 -44.23 4.59
C THR A 324 18.66 -42.79 4.62
N GLY A 325 17.96 -41.87 5.30
CA GLY A 325 18.38 -40.48 5.50
C GLY A 325 18.91 -40.18 6.91
N PRO A 326 19.56 -39.03 7.13
CA PRO A 326 19.85 -38.55 8.48
C PRO A 326 18.55 -38.38 9.28
N PRO A 327 18.55 -38.70 10.59
CA PRO A 327 17.34 -38.64 11.41
C PRO A 327 16.77 -37.22 11.42
N ASP A 328 15.43 -37.12 11.40
CA ASP A 328 14.75 -35.84 11.53
C ASP A 328 15.02 -35.25 12.91
N THR A 329 15.77 -34.16 12.96
CA THR A 329 16.19 -33.50 14.19
C THR A 329 15.23 -32.39 14.63
N ARG A 330 14.16 -32.12 13.85
CA ARG A 330 13.19 -31.07 14.15
C ARG A 330 12.30 -31.47 15.35
N ARG A 331 12.02 -30.51 16.22
CA ARG A 331 11.13 -30.62 17.38
C ARG A 331 10.02 -29.58 17.29
N VAL A 332 9.23 -29.67 16.23
CA VAL A 332 8.18 -28.70 15.90
C VAL A 332 6.82 -29.25 16.29
N ARG A 333 6.05 -28.47 17.05
CA ARG A 333 4.62 -28.74 17.29
C ARG A 333 3.78 -27.87 16.38
N VAL A 334 2.76 -28.44 15.72
CA VAL A 334 1.85 -27.69 14.85
C VAL A 334 0.47 -27.62 15.48
N MET A 335 -0.04 -26.41 15.69
CA MET A 335 -1.35 -26.12 16.26
C MET A 335 -2.27 -25.55 15.18
N ILE A 336 -3.31 -26.31 14.84
CA ILE A 336 -4.17 -26.00 13.69
C ILE A 336 -5.49 -25.41 14.18
N ARG A 337 -5.98 -24.39 13.47
CA ARG A 337 -7.31 -23.81 13.63
C ARG A 337 -7.97 -23.60 12.27
N ASP A 338 -9.25 -23.95 12.20
CA ASP A 338 -10.09 -23.71 11.04
C ASP A 338 -10.67 -22.29 11.10
N SER A 339 -10.45 -21.50 10.06
CA SER A 339 -11.06 -20.18 9.90
C SER A 339 -12.41 -20.20 9.18
N ALA A 340 -12.78 -21.33 8.55
CA ALA A 340 -14.05 -21.54 7.87
C ALA A 340 -14.43 -20.50 6.79
N ALA A 341 -13.45 -19.78 6.23
CA ALA A 341 -13.67 -18.63 5.35
C ALA A 341 -14.37 -17.45 6.05
N ASP A 342 -14.29 -17.37 7.38
CA ASP A 342 -14.94 -16.36 8.21
C ASP A 342 -13.92 -15.44 8.91
N PRO A 343 -13.98 -14.12 8.70
CA PRO A 343 -13.03 -13.18 9.30
C PRO A 343 -13.03 -13.15 10.83
N GLU A 344 -14.19 -13.28 11.48
CA GLU A 344 -14.25 -13.26 12.94
C GLU A 344 -13.65 -14.53 13.54
N GLN A 345 -13.91 -15.67 12.92
CA GLN A 345 -13.34 -16.96 13.32
C GLN A 345 -11.83 -16.96 13.10
N ALA A 346 -11.33 -16.42 11.99
CA ALA A 346 -9.89 -16.24 11.75
C ALA A 346 -9.22 -15.40 12.86
N ALA A 347 -9.83 -14.26 13.23
CA ALA A 347 -9.34 -13.40 14.31
C ALA A 347 -9.35 -14.11 15.68
N ARG A 348 -10.39 -14.89 15.99
CA ARG A 348 -10.45 -15.72 17.21
C ARG A 348 -9.39 -16.80 17.23
N ALA A 349 -9.19 -17.50 16.12
CA ALA A 349 -8.17 -18.53 15.97
C ALA A 349 -6.77 -17.98 16.21
N VAL A 350 -6.45 -16.79 15.70
CA VAL A 350 -5.17 -16.11 15.97
C VAL A 350 -4.99 -15.82 17.46
N ARG A 351 -6.02 -15.30 18.14
CA ARG A 351 -5.96 -15.03 19.59
C ARG A 351 -5.73 -16.31 20.40
N GLU A 352 -6.45 -17.37 20.09
CA GLU A 352 -6.27 -18.68 20.75
C GLU A 352 -4.84 -19.23 20.55
N LEU A 353 -4.26 -19.04 19.37
CA LEU A 353 -2.88 -19.46 19.10
C LEU A 353 -1.87 -18.55 19.82
N ALA A 354 -2.15 -17.25 19.93
CA ALA A 354 -1.35 -16.33 20.72
C ALA A 354 -1.31 -16.72 22.20
N ASP A 355 -2.45 -17.09 22.78
CA ASP A 355 -2.58 -17.58 24.16
C ASP A 355 -1.82 -18.91 24.39
N LEU A 356 -1.67 -19.71 23.33
CA LEU A 356 -0.90 -20.96 23.34
C LEU A 356 0.60 -20.76 23.08
N GLU A 357 1.08 -19.52 23.10
CA GLU A 357 2.49 -19.15 22.97
C GLU A 357 3.13 -19.70 21.68
N VAL A 358 2.39 -19.71 20.57
CA VAL A 358 2.99 -20.07 19.28
C VAL A 358 4.09 -19.07 18.90
N SER A 359 5.13 -19.59 18.25
CA SER A 359 6.29 -18.86 17.77
C SER A 359 5.96 -18.00 16.55
N ALA A 360 5.06 -18.49 15.69
CA ALA A 360 4.52 -17.78 14.54
C ALA A 360 3.24 -18.48 14.04
N ILE A 361 2.50 -17.80 13.17
CA ILE A 361 1.28 -18.30 12.52
C ILE A 361 1.47 -18.32 11.00
N ILE A 362 1.10 -19.43 10.35
CA ILE A 362 1.02 -19.54 8.89
C ILE A 362 -0.45 -19.46 8.45
N GLY A 363 -0.73 -18.64 7.43
CA GLY A 363 -2.08 -18.31 6.97
C GLY A 363 -2.65 -17.05 7.64
N PRO A 364 -3.90 -16.63 7.34
CA PRO A 364 -4.87 -17.27 6.45
C PRO A 364 -4.61 -17.10 4.95
N LEU A 365 -5.60 -17.47 4.12
CA LEU A 365 -5.58 -17.40 2.67
C LEU A 365 -6.42 -16.25 2.11
N LEU A 366 -7.68 -16.11 2.54
CA LEU A 366 -8.62 -15.18 1.95
C LEU A 366 -8.37 -13.76 2.46
N LYS A 367 -8.66 -12.77 1.62
CA LYS A 367 -8.35 -11.36 1.90
C LYS A 367 -8.98 -10.90 3.22
N GLU A 368 -10.27 -11.13 3.39
CA GLU A 368 -11.03 -10.67 4.55
C GLU A 368 -10.59 -11.38 5.84
N GLU A 369 -10.32 -12.68 5.77
CA GLU A 369 -9.74 -13.44 6.89
C GLU A 369 -8.36 -12.90 7.28
N CYS A 370 -7.51 -12.63 6.29
CA CYS A 370 -6.16 -12.14 6.50
C CYS A 370 -6.15 -10.77 7.16
N GLU A 371 -7.02 -9.83 6.75
CA GLU A 371 -7.09 -8.52 7.40
C GLU A 371 -7.50 -8.62 8.87
N ALA A 372 -8.49 -9.46 9.18
CA ALA A 372 -8.96 -9.66 10.56
C ALA A 372 -7.92 -10.39 11.42
N ALA A 373 -7.30 -11.45 10.89
CA ALA A 373 -6.23 -12.20 11.52
C ALA A 373 -4.98 -11.34 11.76
N ALA A 374 -4.58 -10.52 10.77
CA ALA A 374 -3.43 -9.62 10.83
C ALA A 374 -3.60 -8.56 11.92
N ALA A 375 -4.81 -7.99 12.07
CA ALA A 375 -5.09 -7.02 13.12
C ALA A 375 -4.88 -7.61 14.53
N VAL A 376 -5.33 -8.86 14.75
CA VAL A 376 -5.13 -9.54 16.04
C VAL A 376 -3.67 -9.98 16.21
N ALA A 377 -3.03 -10.53 15.18
CA ALA A 377 -1.64 -10.95 15.25
C ALA A 377 -0.72 -9.78 15.61
N GLU A 378 -0.97 -8.60 15.05
CA GLU A 378 -0.26 -7.37 15.40
C GLU A 378 -0.49 -6.97 16.86
N SER A 379 -1.74 -6.95 17.34
CA SER A 379 -2.03 -6.59 18.73
C SER A 379 -1.43 -7.56 19.75
N GLU A 380 -1.31 -8.83 19.39
CA GLU A 380 -0.73 -9.89 20.22
C GLU A 380 0.79 -10.06 20.01
N SER A 381 1.40 -9.24 19.14
CA SER A 381 2.82 -9.31 18.75
C SER A 381 3.26 -10.70 18.27
N VAL A 382 2.40 -11.40 17.52
CA VAL A 382 2.66 -12.74 16.97
C VAL A 382 3.02 -12.63 15.50
N PRO A 383 4.21 -13.09 15.06
CA PRO A 383 4.55 -13.15 13.65
C PRO A 383 3.52 -13.97 12.86
N LEU A 384 2.88 -13.37 11.86
CA LEU A 384 1.88 -13.99 11.00
C LEU A 384 2.34 -13.90 9.54
N LEU A 385 2.43 -15.04 8.85
CA LEU A 385 2.77 -15.13 7.44
C LEU A 385 1.50 -15.42 6.65
N ALA A 386 0.84 -14.35 6.20
CA ALA A 386 -0.35 -14.40 5.39
C ALA A 386 -0.04 -14.95 3.99
N LEU A 387 -0.95 -15.79 3.48
CA LEU A 387 -0.81 -16.44 2.18
C LEU A 387 -1.62 -15.74 1.07
N THR A 388 -2.25 -14.61 1.40
CA THR A 388 -3.12 -13.83 0.50
C THR A 388 -2.37 -13.08 -0.61
N ALA A 389 -3.10 -12.68 -1.65
CA ALA A 389 -2.63 -11.74 -2.67
C ALA A 389 -2.76 -10.26 -2.25
N SER A 390 -3.48 -9.94 -1.17
CA SER A 390 -3.68 -8.57 -0.70
C SER A 390 -2.42 -7.98 -0.06
N GLU A 391 -1.72 -7.09 -0.76
CA GLU A 391 -0.50 -6.42 -0.26
C GLU A 391 -0.75 -5.51 0.95
N ALA A 392 -1.99 -5.02 1.10
CA ALA A 392 -2.36 -4.15 2.22
C ALA A 392 -2.33 -4.86 3.58
N VAL A 393 -2.30 -6.20 3.60
CA VAL A 393 -2.40 -7.00 4.83
C VAL A 393 -1.23 -6.73 5.79
N SER A 394 -0.03 -6.43 5.29
CA SER A 394 1.16 -6.15 6.12
C SER A 394 1.41 -4.65 6.33
N ALA A 395 0.65 -3.79 5.64
CA ALA A 395 0.89 -2.36 5.65
C ALA A 395 0.74 -1.77 7.06
N GLY A 396 1.86 -1.32 7.63
CA GLY A 396 1.89 -0.76 8.98
C GLY A 396 1.81 -1.78 10.12
N ARG A 397 2.00 -3.07 9.83
CA ARG A 397 1.89 -4.17 10.81
C ARG A 397 3.22 -4.96 10.91
N PRO A 398 4.16 -4.58 11.80
CA PRO A 398 5.46 -5.24 12.01
C PRO A 398 5.50 -6.74 12.08
N HIS A 399 4.45 -7.34 12.64
CA HIS A 399 4.37 -8.75 12.91
C HIS A 399 3.71 -9.49 11.75
N VAL A 400 3.24 -8.79 10.72
CA VAL A 400 2.50 -9.37 9.61
C VAL A 400 3.35 -9.35 8.35
N PHE A 401 3.49 -10.53 7.75
CA PHE A 401 4.24 -10.77 6.53
C PHE A 401 3.35 -11.40 5.47
N ARG A 402 3.67 -11.21 4.19
CA ARG A 402 2.96 -11.80 3.05
C ARG A 402 3.95 -12.49 2.11
N VAL A 403 3.75 -13.78 1.84
CA VAL A 403 4.74 -14.62 1.11
C VAL A 403 4.35 -14.85 -0.36
N ARG A 404 3.54 -13.96 -0.96
CA ARG A 404 2.97 -14.14 -2.30
C ARG A 404 3.67 -13.26 -3.35
N THR A 405 3.97 -13.81 -4.53
CA THR A 405 4.56 -13.09 -5.67
C THR A 405 3.64 -11.96 -6.14
N GLN A 406 4.23 -10.82 -6.54
CA GLN A 406 3.53 -9.67 -7.10
C GLN A 406 3.51 -9.72 -8.64
N PRO A 407 2.45 -9.22 -9.31
CA PRO A 407 2.39 -9.16 -10.77
C PRO A 407 3.55 -8.40 -11.41
N ARG A 408 4.08 -7.37 -10.75
CA ARG A 408 5.24 -6.60 -11.23
C ARG A 408 6.50 -7.46 -11.34
N GLU A 409 6.65 -8.45 -10.47
CA GLU A 409 7.82 -9.34 -10.44
C GLU A 409 7.82 -10.32 -11.61
N GLU A 410 6.63 -10.83 -11.96
CA GLU A 410 6.45 -11.66 -13.15
C GLU A 410 6.80 -10.88 -14.43
N VAL A 411 6.26 -9.66 -14.54
CA VAL A 411 6.53 -8.78 -15.67
C VAL A 411 8.02 -8.42 -15.77
N ALA A 412 8.63 -8.02 -14.65
CA ALA A 412 10.05 -7.65 -14.63
C ALA A 412 10.95 -8.80 -15.08
N LEU A 413 10.65 -10.04 -14.64
CA LEU A 413 11.40 -11.23 -15.04
C LEU A 413 11.25 -11.53 -16.55
N LEU A 414 10.03 -11.42 -17.11
CA LEU A 414 9.80 -11.62 -18.54
C LEU A 414 10.59 -10.63 -19.39
N VAL A 415 10.55 -9.35 -19.02
CA VAL A 415 11.26 -8.29 -19.76
C VAL A 415 12.78 -8.45 -19.61
N ASP A 416 13.27 -8.73 -18.41
CA ASP A 416 14.70 -9.02 -18.15
C ASP A 416 15.21 -10.13 -19.06
N TYR A 417 14.48 -11.25 -19.13
CA TYR A 417 14.81 -12.35 -20.02
C TYR A 417 14.73 -11.97 -21.50
N ALA A 418 13.67 -11.27 -21.92
CA ALA A 418 13.50 -10.86 -23.31
C ALA A 418 14.65 -9.96 -23.81
N VAL A 419 15.02 -8.95 -23.00
CA VAL A 419 16.04 -7.98 -23.40
C VAL A 419 17.44 -8.59 -23.31
N ARG A 420 17.76 -9.29 -22.22
CA ARG A 420 19.12 -9.77 -21.96
C ARG A 420 19.47 -11.08 -22.64
N GLU A 421 18.55 -12.04 -22.62
CA GLU A 421 18.80 -13.39 -23.14
C GLU A 421 18.35 -13.53 -24.60
N LEU A 422 17.22 -12.91 -24.98
CA LEU A 422 16.73 -12.96 -26.37
C LEU A 422 17.20 -11.78 -27.23
N GLY A 423 17.77 -10.73 -26.64
CA GLY A 423 18.18 -9.53 -27.36
C GLY A 423 17.02 -8.73 -27.97
N ALA A 424 15.80 -8.90 -27.45
CA ALA A 424 14.60 -8.26 -27.97
C ALA A 424 14.65 -6.74 -27.73
N GLN A 425 14.25 -5.98 -28.75
CA GLN A 425 14.24 -4.51 -28.69
C GLN A 425 12.85 -3.93 -28.95
N ARG A 426 12.02 -4.63 -29.72
CA ARG A 426 10.70 -4.17 -30.15
C ARG A 426 9.64 -5.10 -29.59
N PHE A 427 8.68 -4.53 -28.90
CA PHE A 427 7.69 -5.25 -28.13
C PHE A 427 6.29 -4.82 -28.56
N ALA A 428 5.33 -5.75 -28.50
CA ALA A 428 3.92 -5.45 -28.66
C ALA A 428 3.11 -6.01 -27.49
N VAL A 429 1.90 -5.46 -27.29
CA VAL A 429 0.98 -5.92 -26.24
C VAL A 429 -0.42 -6.13 -26.80
N LEU A 430 -0.98 -7.32 -26.56
CA LEU A 430 -2.38 -7.65 -26.83
C LEU A 430 -3.07 -7.97 -25.51
N TYR A 431 -4.02 -7.14 -25.06
CA TYR A 431 -4.57 -7.25 -23.69
C TYR A 431 -6.10 -7.12 -23.63
N PRO A 432 -6.76 -7.76 -22.65
CA PRO A 432 -8.20 -7.59 -22.42
C PRO A 432 -8.48 -6.20 -21.81
N ARG A 433 -9.57 -5.55 -22.23
CA ARG A 433 -9.95 -4.21 -21.75
C ARG A 433 -10.58 -4.19 -20.35
N ASP A 434 -10.03 -4.96 -19.41
CA ASP A 434 -10.41 -4.95 -17.99
C ASP A 434 -9.32 -4.31 -17.11
N THR A 435 -9.54 -4.31 -15.80
CA THR A 435 -8.60 -3.73 -14.82
C THR A 435 -7.29 -4.51 -14.76
N TYR A 436 -7.35 -5.83 -14.88
CA TYR A 436 -6.19 -6.72 -14.79
C TYR A 436 -5.27 -6.54 -16.01
N GLY A 437 -5.82 -6.67 -17.22
CA GLY A 437 -5.10 -6.48 -18.49
C GLY A 437 -4.51 -5.08 -18.64
N ARG A 438 -5.25 -4.03 -18.25
CA ARG A 438 -4.71 -2.64 -18.24
C ARG A 438 -3.55 -2.48 -17.26
N GLY A 439 -3.66 -3.09 -16.07
CA GLY A 439 -2.63 -3.06 -15.04
C GLY A 439 -1.33 -3.70 -15.51
N LEU A 440 -1.40 -4.94 -16.01
CA LEU A 440 -0.25 -5.68 -16.52
C LEU A 440 0.36 -5.04 -17.77
N ARG A 441 -0.47 -4.55 -18.71
CA ARG A 441 0.01 -3.80 -19.87
C ARG A 441 0.85 -2.59 -19.44
N ARG A 442 0.37 -1.81 -18.45
CA ARG A 442 1.11 -0.66 -17.93
C ARG A 442 2.44 -1.10 -17.32
N MET A 443 2.42 -2.08 -16.42
CA MET A 443 3.65 -2.58 -15.78
C MET A 443 4.66 -3.12 -16.81
N PHE A 444 4.19 -3.81 -17.85
CA PHE A 444 5.03 -4.34 -18.91
C PHE A 444 5.65 -3.22 -19.76
N TRP A 445 4.85 -2.22 -20.11
CA TRP A 445 5.33 -1.05 -20.83
C TRP A 445 6.44 -0.33 -20.06
N GLU A 446 6.19 -0.02 -18.78
CA GLU A 446 7.16 0.63 -17.89
C GLU A 446 8.47 -0.19 -17.80
N ALA A 447 8.37 -1.51 -17.58
CA ALA A 447 9.54 -2.38 -17.50
C ALA A 447 10.33 -2.45 -18.81
N VAL A 448 9.67 -2.44 -19.97
CA VAL A 448 10.32 -2.43 -21.29
C VAL A 448 11.11 -1.13 -21.50
N GLU A 449 10.52 0.02 -21.16
CA GLU A 449 11.19 1.32 -21.30
C GLU A 449 12.36 1.47 -20.33
N GLU A 450 12.21 1.01 -19.08
CA GLU A 450 13.27 0.99 -18.07
C GLU A 450 14.51 0.20 -18.53
N GLN A 451 14.32 -0.83 -19.36
CA GLN A 451 15.39 -1.66 -19.92
C GLN A 451 15.82 -1.25 -21.35
N GLY A 452 15.35 -0.11 -21.85
CA GLY A 452 15.75 0.45 -23.14
C GLY A 452 15.08 -0.18 -24.37
N GLY A 453 14.07 -1.05 -24.17
CA GLY A 453 13.23 -1.56 -25.24
C GLY A 453 12.15 -0.55 -25.66
N ARG A 454 11.40 -0.89 -26.72
CA ARG A 454 10.34 -0.03 -27.27
C ARG A 454 9.06 -0.81 -27.51
N ILE A 455 7.94 -0.25 -27.08
CA ILE A 455 6.62 -0.77 -27.45
C ILE A 455 6.21 -0.17 -28.80
N VAL A 456 6.09 -1.01 -29.82
CA VAL A 456 5.78 -0.61 -31.21
C VAL A 456 4.35 -0.93 -31.62
N GLY A 457 3.66 -1.79 -30.87
CA GLY A 457 2.27 -2.14 -31.14
C GLY A 457 1.46 -2.39 -29.88
N VAL A 458 0.26 -1.82 -29.79
CA VAL A 458 -0.69 -2.15 -28.72
C VAL A 458 -2.08 -2.31 -29.29
N ALA A 459 -2.69 -3.46 -28.98
CA ALA A 459 -4.08 -3.74 -29.30
C ALA A 459 -4.79 -4.28 -28.06
N SER A 460 -6.11 -4.07 -28.06
CA SER A 460 -6.94 -4.45 -26.93
C SER A 460 -8.24 -5.04 -27.43
N TYR A 461 -8.84 -5.95 -26.67
CA TYR A 461 -10.08 -6.61 -27.04
C TYR A 461 -11.09 -6.62 -25.89
N ASP A 462 -12.34 -6.95 -26.19
CA ASP A 462 -13.36 -7.17 -25.16
C ASP A 462 -13.04 -8.46 -24.37
N PRO A 463 -13.01 -8.47 -23.03
CA PRO A 463 -12.70 -9.68 -22.25
C PRO A 463 -13.55 -10.92 -22.61
N ASN A 464 -14.77 -10.70 -23.10
CA ASN A 464 -15.68 -11.78 -23.52
C ASN A 464 -15.49 -12.20 -25.00
N ALA A 465 -14.56 -11.60 -25.72
CA ALA A 465 -14.29 -11.93 -27.11
C ALA A 465 -13.83 -13.38 -27.27
N VAL A 466 -14.27 -14.00 -28.36
CA VAL A 466 -13.83 -15.31 -28.85
C VAL A 466 -13.19 -15.23 -30.24
N ASP A 467 -13.29 -14.06 -30.88
CA ASP A 467 -12.65 -13.70 -32.14
C ASP A 467 -11.69 -12.53 -31.88
N PHE A 468 -10.44 -12.68 -32.32
CA PHE A 468 -9.35 -11.75 -32.10
C PHE A 468 -8.77 -11.24 -33.43
N ALA A 469 -9.44 -11.50 -34.57
CA ALA A 469 -8.94 -11.11 -35.87
C ALA A 469 -8.72 -9.60 -36.02
N GLU A 470 -9.68 -8.77 -35.55
CA GLU A 470 -9.56 -7.30 -35.60
C GLU A 470 -8.38 -6.74 -34.78
N PRO A 471 -8.23 -7.07 -33.49
CA PRO A 471 -7.10 -6.58 -32.71
C PRO A 471 -5.75 -7.11 -33.20
N ILE A 472 -5.69 -8.35 -33.71
CA ILE A 472 -4.46 -8.90 -34.34
C ILE A 472 -4.13 -8.14 -35.62
N ARG A 473 -5.11 -7.92 -36.50
CA ARG A 473 -4.94 -7.14 -37.74
C ARG A 473 -4.43 -5.73 -37.48
N ARG A 474 -4.82 -5.13 -36.35
CA ARG A 474 -4.31 -3.82 -35.92
C ARG A 474 -2.82 -3.86 -35.57
N LEU A 475 -2.34 -4.95 -34.98
CA LEU A 475 -0.92 -5.12 -34.64
C LEU A 475 -0.04 -5.35 -35.88
N VAL A 476 -0.59 -5.98 -36.93
CA VAL A 476 0.20 -6.40 -38.09
C VAL A 476 -0.10 -5.59 -39.37
N GLY A 477 -0.64 -4.38 -39.23
CA GLY A 477 -0.69 -3.38 -40.30
C GLY A 477 -1.92 -3.37 -41.22
N PHE A 478 -2.99 -4.14 -40.96
CA PHE A 478 -4.15 -4.25 -41.87
C PHE A 478 -5.20 -3.12 -41.76
N VAL A 479 -5.10 -2.21 -40.78
CA VAL A 479 -6.21 -1.29 -40.44
C VAL A 479 -6.16 0.04 -41.21
N LEU A 480 -5.02 0.44 -41.77
CA LEU A 480 -4.81 1.75 -42.42
C LEU A 480 -4.40 1.66 -43.90
N LEU A 481 -4.91 0.65 -44.62
CA LEU A 481 -4.57 0.45 -46.04
C LEU A 481 -5.34 1.38 -46.98
N THR A 482 -4.61 2.03 -47.88
CA THR A 482 -5.13 2.72 -49.07
C THR A 482 -5.79 1.74 -50.04
N SER A 483 -6.61 2.23 -50.97
CA SER A 483 -7.24 1.39 -52.00
C SER A 483 -6.21 0.67 -52.87
N GLU A 484 -5.09 1.31 -53.14
CA GLU A 484 -4.02 0.74 -53.97
C GLU A 484 -3.25 -0.35 -53.22
N GLU A 485 -2.97 -0.18 -51.93
CA GLU A 485 -2.38 -1.23 -51.10
C GLU A 485 -3.31 -2.44 -50.93
N LYS A 486 -4.63 -2.21 -50.83
CA LYS A 486 -5.62 -3.30 -50.82
C LYS A 486 -5.60 -4.08 -52.13
N GLN A 487 -5.50 -3.40 -53.26
CA GLN A 487 -5.40 -4.07 -54.56
C GLN A 487 -4.10 -4.88 -54.68
N ALA A 488 -2.97 -4.31 -54.27
CA ALA A 488 -1.69 -5.03 -54.25
C ALA A 488 -1.73 -6.27 -53.33
N LEU A 489 -2.45 -6.16 -52.21
CA LEU A 489 -2.70 -7.28 -51.29
C LEU A 489 -3.57 -8.37 -51.93
N GLU A 490 -4.64 -8.00 -52.63
CA GLU A 490 -5.51 -8.94 -53.37
C GLU A 490 -4.73 -9.68 -54.47
N GLU A 491 -3.83 -8.99 -55.16
CA GLU A 491 -2.92 -9.59 -56.14
C GLU A 491 -1.97 -10.59 -55.49
N ARG A 492 -1.38 -10.24 -54.34
CA ARG A 492 -0.55 -11.15 -53.55
C ARG A 492 -1.33 -12.39 -53.11
N GLU A 493 -2.55 -12.23 -52.62
CA GLU A 493 -3.43 -13.33 -52.24
C GLU A 493 -3.85 -14.20 -53.44
N ALA A 494 -4.01 -13.61 -54.62
CA ALA A 494 -4.25 -14.36 -55.85
C ALA A 494 -3.04 -15.24 -56.25
N LEU A 495 -1.82 -14.72 -56.08
CA LEU A 495 -0.58 -15.48 -56.27
C LEU A 495 -0.49 -16.65 -55.28
N GLU A 496 -0.78 -16.43 -54.00
CA GLU A 496 -0.78 -17.50 -53.01
C GLU A 496 -1.83 -18.58 -53.29
N ARG A 497 -3.06 -18.19 -53.65
CA ARG A 497 -4.12 -19.13 -54.03
C ARG A 497 -3.73 -19.95 -55.24
N ARG A 498 -3.01 -19.36 -56.20
CA ARG A 498 -2.44 -20.07 -57.35
C ARG A 498 -1.33 -21.01 -56.92
N ALA A 499 -0.42 -20.57 -56.05
CA ALA A 499 0.70 -21.37 -55.54
C ALA A 499 0.21 -22.66 -54.86
N ARG A 500 -0.89 -22.61 -54.10
CA ARG A 500 -1.51 -23.79 -53.44
C ARG A 500 -1.95 -24.88 -54.43
N ARG A 501 -2.10 -24.57 -55.72
CA ARG A 501 -2.55 -25.50 -56.77
C ARG A 501 -1.40 -25.99 -57.66
N LEU A 502 -0.17 -25.54 -57.40
CA LEU A 502 1.02 -25.85 -58.20
C LEU A 502 1.91 -26.91 -57.52
N PRO A 503 2.79 -27.61 -58.28
CA PRO A 503 3.84 -28.45 -57.72
C PRO A 503 4.75 -27.68 -56.75
N ALA A 504 5.39 -28.38 -55.81
CA ALA A 504 6.11 -27.77 -54.68
C ALA A 504 7.16 -26.72 -55.08
N GLU A 505 7.93 -26.99 -56.13
CA GLU A 505 9.00 -26.09 -56.62
C GLU A 505 8.43 -24.80 -57.23
N GLU A 506 7.42 -24.92 -58.09
CA GLU A 506 6.72 -23.78 -58.69
C GLU A 506 5.93 -22.97 -57.65
N ALA A 507 5.32 -23.66 -56.68
CA ALA A 507 4.65 -23.04 -55.56
C ALA A 507 5.62 -22.23 -54.68
N ALA A 508 6.85 -22.73 -54.47
CA ALA A 508 7.88 -22.02 -53.73
C ALA A 508 8.32 -20.74 -54.47
N ALA A 509 8.57 -20.83 -55.78
CA ALA A 509 8.91 -19.67 -56.60
C ALA A 509 7.82 -18.59 -56.58
N LEU A 510 6.54 -19.00 -56.68
CA LEU A 510 5.42 -18.06 -56.69
C LEU A 510 5.17 -17.41 -55.32
N ARG A 511 5.44 -18.13 -54.22
CA ARG A 511 5.41 -17.56 -52.86
C ARG A 511 6.51 -16.53 -52.66
N LEU A 512 7.72 -16.76 -53.17
CA LEU A 512 8.81 -15.77 -53.11
C LEU A 512 8.43 -14.47 -53.84
N VAL A 513 7.77 -14.58 -55.00
CA VAL A 513 7.26 -13.40 -55.72
C VAL A 513 6.23 -12.66 -54.88
N GLY A 514 5.25 -13.37 -54.30
CA GLY A 514 4.25 -12.76 -53.42
C GLY A 514 4.87 -12.07 -52.20
N GLN A 515 5.86 -12.70 -51.56
CA GLN A 515 6.57 -12.15 -50.40
C GLN A 515 7.39 -10.90 -50.74
N ALA A 516 7.89 -10.79 -51.96
CA ALA A 516 8.65 -9.63 -52.43
C ALA A 516 7.75 -8.46 -52.88
N MET A 517 6.42 -8.60 -52.91
CA MET A 517 5.52 -7.53 -53.31
C MET A 517 5.49 -6.39 -52.28
N THR A 518 5.65 -5.17 -52.77
CA THR A 518 5.50 -3.93 -52.00
C THR A 518 4.27 -3.16 -52.46
N GLY A 519 3.80 -2.25 -51.61
CA GLY A 519 2.78 -1.26 -51.97
C GLY A 519 3.27 -0.25 -53.01
N PRO A 520 2.38 0.63 -53.49
CA PRO A 520 2.63 1.57 -54.60
C PRO A 520 3.83 2.49 -54.39
N ASN A 521 4.15 2.82 -53.14
CA ASN A 521 5.26 3.70 -52.76
C ASN A 521 6.51 2.93 -52.30
N GLY A 522 6.57 1.61 -52.52
CA GLY A 522 7.64 0.75 -52.02
C GLY A 522 7.48 0.35 -50.55
N GLU A 523 6.32 0.62 -49.94
CA GLU A 523 6.01 0.28 -48.55
C GLU A 523 5.74 -1.24 -48.40
N LEU A 524 5.99 -1.80 -47.21
CA LEU A 524 5.71 -3.21 -46.93
C LEU A 524 4.20 -3.46 -46.87
N LEU A 525 3.72 -4.52 -47.52
CA LEU A 525 2.32 -4.93 -47.44
C LEU A 525 2.09 -5.81 -46.18
N PRO A 526 0.97 -5.64 -45.45
CA PRO A 526 0.64 -6.48 -44.29
C PRO A 526 0.62 -7.97 -44.62
N PRO A 527 0.91 -8.89 -43.68
CA PRO A 527 1.23 -8.61 -42.29
C PRO A 527 2.62 -7.99 -42.14
N VAL A 528 2.71 -6.85 -41.46
CA VAL A 528 3.96 -6.21 -41.06
C VAL A 528 4.15 -6.51 -39.58
N VAL A 529 5.04 -7.45 -39.27
CA VAL A 529 5.39 -7.83 -37.90
C VAL A 529 6.71 -7.17 -37.55
N ASP A 530 6.64 -6.03 -36.86
CA ASP A 530 7.80 -5.21 -36.51
C ASP A 530 8.17 -5.27 -35.03
N PHE A 531 7.68 -6.29 -34.32
CA PHE A 531 8.00 -6.60 -32.94
C PHE A 531 8.61 -8.00 -32.81
N ASP A 532 9.54 -8.14 -31.87
CA ASP A 532 10.25 -9.39 -31.58
C ASP A 532 9.45 -10.24 -30.57
N VAL A 533 8.75 -9.56 -29.65
CA VAL A 533 7.97 -10.15 -28.56
C VAL A 533 6.53 -9.60 -28.57
N LEU A 534 5.55 -10.49 -28.39
CA LEU A 534 4.16 -10.12 -28.12
C LEU A 534 3.76 -10.58 -26.71
N PHE A 535 3.53 -9.63 -25.82
CA PHE A 535 3.04 -9.89 -24.47
C PHE A 535 1.51 -9.96 -24.44
N ILE A 536 0.99 -11.02 -23.81
CA ILE A 536 -0.45 -11.31 -23.72
C ILE A 536 -0.80 -11.67 -22.26
N PRO A 537 -1.23 -10.70 -21.44
CA PRO A 537 -1.57 -10.92 -20.03
C PRO A 537 -2.95 -11.57 -19.88
N GLU A 538 -3.03 -12.87 -20.17
CA GLU A 538 -4.27 -13.66 -20.16
C GLU A 538 -4.15 -15.00 -19.43
N SER A 539 -5.29 -15.67 -19.24
CA SER A 539 -5.34 -17.09 -18.93
C SER A 539 -5.09 -17.97 -20.17
N HIS A 540 -4.66 -19.21 -19.95
CA HIS A 540 -4.49 -20.19 -21.01
C HIS A 540 -5.76 -20.38 -21.87
N GLU A 541 -6.97 -20.27 -21.29
CA GLU A 541 -8.25 -20.44 -21.98
C GLU A 541 -8.44 -19.44 -23.14
N LYS A 542 -7.93 -18.22 -22.98
CA LYS A 542 -7.97 -17.20 -24.04
C LYS A 542 -6.83 -17.37 -25.01
N VAL A 543 -5.65 -17.72 -24.52
CA VAL A 543 -4.44 -17.88 -25.34
C VAL A 543 -4.59 -19.00 -26.36
N VAL A 544 -5.25 -20.11 -25.99
CA VAL A 544 -5.52 -21.21 -26.92
C VAL A 544 -6.41 -20.81 -28.10
N LEU A 545 -7.17 -19.71 -27.97
CA LEU A 545 -7.95 -19.12 -29.06
C LEU A 545 -7.15 -18.06 -29.85
N ILE A 546 -6.31 -17.28 -29.17
CA ILE A 546 -5.52 -16.19 -29.74
C ILE A 546 -4.36 -16.73 -30.59
N ALA A 547 -3.59 -17.69 -30.08
CA ALA A 547 -2.36 -18.15 -30.73
C ALA A 547 -2.56 -18.71 -32.15
N PRO A 548 -3.59 -19.54 -32.45
CA PRO A 548 -3.87 -19.97 -33.82
C PRO A 548 -4.25 -18.83 -34.76
N GLN A 549 -4.96 -17.81 -34.24
CA GLN A 549 -5.37 -16.64 -35.04
C GLN A 549 -4.18 -15.72 -35.34
N LEU A 550 -3.21 -15.60 -34.41
CA LEU A 550 -1.95 -14.90 -34.67
C LEU A 550 -1.18 -15.55 -35.83
N ALA A 551 -1.04 -16.87 -35.80
CA ALA A 551 -0.41 -17.61 -36.89
C ALA A 551 -1.18 -17.49 -38.21
N PHE A 552 -2.52 -17.54 -38.17
CA PHE A 552 -3.35 -17.32 -39.35
C PHE A 552 -3.14 -15.94 -39.98
N HIS A 553 -2.85 -14.93 -39.17
CA HIS A 553 -2.58 -13.56 -39.60
C HIS A 553 -1.09 -13.25 -39.83
N GLY A 554 -0.21 -14.26 -39.88
CA GLY A 554 1.19 -14.10 -40.26
C GLY A 554 2.12 -13.60 -39.14
N ALA A 555 1.71 -13.73 -37.87
CA ALA A 555 2.49 -13.35 -36.70
C ALA A 555 3.20 -14.54 -36.01
N GLU A 556 3.32 -15.69 -36.69
CA GLU A 556 3.85 -16.95 -36.13
C GLU A 556 5.33 -16.90 -35.72
N GLN A 557 6.11 -15.94 -36.24
CA GLN A 557 7.54 -15.80 -35.93
C GLN A 557 7.79 -15.00 -34.64
N THR A 558 6.75 -14.42 -34.04
CA THR A 558 6.89 -13.62 -32.83
C THR A 558 7.09 -14.50 -31.60
N ARG A 559 7.97 -14.09 -30.68
CA ARG A 559 8.02 -14.72 -29.36
C ARG A 559 6.80 -14.33 -28.53
N LEU A 560 5.92 -15.29 -28.25
CA LEU A 560 4.79 -15.08 -27.34
C LEU A 560 5.25 -15.07 -25.88
N MET A 561 4.81 -14.08 -25.11
CA MET A 561 5.06 -13.98 -23.68
C MET A 561 3.79 -13.82 -22.85
N GLY A 562 3.73 -14.50 -21.70
CA GLY A 562 2.56 -14.50 -20.83
C GLY A 562 2.90 -14.60 -19.33
N THR A 563 1.87 -14.41 -18.50
CA THR A 563 1.99 -14.54 -17.03
C THR A 563 1.73 -15.97 -16.56
N SER A 564 1.76 -16.22 -15.25
CA SER A 564 1.47 -17.53 -14.67
C SER A 564 0.10 -18.11 -15.03
N GLY A 565 -0.86 -17.29 -15.49
CA GLY A 565 -2.15 -17.76 -16.00
C GLY A 565 -2.06 -18.71 -17.19
N TRP A 566 -0.89 -18.81 -17.82
CA TRP A 566 -0.60 -19.72 -18.93
C TRP A 566 -0.23 -21.13 -18.46
N HIS A 567 0.16 -21.32 -17.19
CA HIS A 567 0.67 -22.59 -16.69
C HIS A 567 -0.46 -23.62 -16.50
N HIS A 568 -0.90 -24.20 -17.61
CA HIS A 568 -1.90 -25.26 -17.66
C HIS A 568 -1.62 -26.22 -18.81
N SER A 569 -1.93 -27.50 -18.61
CA SER A 569 -1.65 -28.54 -19.61
C SER A 569 -2.40 -28.34 -20.94
N ASP A 570 -3.55 -27.66 -20.91
CA ASP A 570 -4.35 -27.42 -22.11
C ASP A 570 -3.73 -26.40 -23.06
N LEU A 571 -2.82 -25.54 -22.57
CA LEU A 571 -2.11 -24.59 -23.43
C LEU A 571 -1.43 -25.33 -24.59
N VAL A 572 -0.62 -26.34 -24.29
CA VAL A 572 0.12 -27.12 -25.30
C VAL A 572 -0.77 -28.15 -26.01
N LYS A 573 -1.79 -28.71 -25.34
CA LYS A 573 -2.71 -29.70 -25.96
C LYS A 573 -3.61 -29.08 -27.04
N ILE A 574 -4.09 -27.86 -26.80
CA ILE A 574 -5.05 -27.18 -27.67
C ILE A 574 -4.33 -26.27 -28.68
N ALA A 575 -3.41 -25.41 -28.23
CA ALA A 575 -2.73 -24.47 -29.13
C ALA A 575 -1.58 -25.09 -29.92
N ARG A 576 -1.04 -26.23 -29.46
CA ARG A 576 -0.04 -27.06 -30.18
C ARG A 576 1.15 -26.25 -30.70
N GLU A 577 1.43 -26.31 -32.00
CA GLU A 577 2.54 -25.62 -32.65
C GLU A 577 2.47 -24.09 -32.54
N HIS A 578 1.28 -23.52 -32.31
CA HIS A 578 1.09 -22.06 -32.25
C HIS A 578 1.64 -21.41 -30.99
N VAL A 579 2.00 -22.21 -29.98
CA VAL A 579 2.66 -21.75 -28.75
C VAL A 579 4.06 -22.31 -28.61
N GLU A 580 4.61 -22.95 -29.64
CA GLU A 580 5.97 -23.47 -29.59
C GLU A 580 6.98 -22.33 -29.36
N GLY A 581 7.87 -22.50 -28.39
CA GLY A 581 8.79 -21.46 -27.97
C GLY A 581 8.17 -20.34 -27.12
N ALA A 582 6.86 -20.35 -26.83
CA ALA A 582 6.26 -19.39 -25.92
C ALA A 582 6.94 -19.42 -24.54
N ILE A 583 7.09 -18.25 -23.92
CA ILE A 583 7.73 -18.08 -22.60
C ILE A 583 6.73 -17.47 -21.64
N PHE A 584 6.62 -18.01 -20.43
CA PHE A 584 5.72 -17.45 -19.43
C PHE A 584 6.25 -17.73 -18.03
N THR A 585 5.77 -16.96 -17.05
CA THR A 585 6.17 -17.13 -15.65
C THR A 585 5.40 -18.26 -14.97
N THR A 586 5.90 -18.75 -13.84
CA THR A 586 5.11 -19.53 -12.91
C THR A 586 5.52 -19.30 -11.46
N HIS A 587 4.56 -19.44 -10.55
CA HIS A 587 4.81 -19.40 -9.11
C HIS A 587 5.32 -20.74 -8.56
N PHE A 588 5.11 -21.85 -9.28
CA PHE A 588 5.57 -23.18 -8.85
C PHE A 588 5.74 -24.13 -10.05
N PRO A 589 6.98 -24.49 -10.43
CA PRO A 589 7.25 -25.37 -11.55
C PRO A 589 7.29 -26.83 -11.07
N VAL A 590 6.12 -27.47 -10.95
CA VAL A 590 5.98 -28.86 -10.44
C VAL A 590 6.87 -29.89 -11.17
N SER A 591 7.23 -29.63 -12.43
CA SER A 591 8.09 -30.46 -13.26
C SER A 591 9.56 -30.03 -13.32
N SER A 592 9.99 -29.10 -12.46
CA SER A 592 11.38 -28.61 -12.43
C SER A 592 12.34 -29.69 -11.94
N GLU A 593 13.55 -29.70 -12.51
CA GLU A 593 14.66 -30.56 -12.11
C GLU A 593 15.55 -29.90 -11.04
N LEU A 594 15.18 -28.75 -10.48
CA LEU A 594 15.91 -28.15 -9.37
C LEU A 594 15.82 -29.05 -8.13
N LEU A 595 16.95 -29.28 -7.46
CA LEU A 595 17.05 -30.26 -6.36
C LEU A 595 16.04 -29.99 -5.24
N PHE A 596 15.89 -28.73 -4.82
CA PHE A 596 14.94 -28.35 -3.76
C PHE A 596 13.47 -28.47 -4.20
N VAL A 597 13.16 -28.24 -5.48
CA VAL A 597 11.80 -28.43 -6.02
C VAL A 597 11.45 -29.92 -6.11
N ARG A 598 12.38 -30.75 -6.62
CA ARG A 598 12.22 -32.21 -6.66
C ARG A 598 12.09 -32.82 -5.27
N ALA A 599 12.91 -32.37 -4.31
CA ALA A 599 12.82 -32.84 -2.93
C ALA A 599 11.42 -32.58 -2.33
N PHE A 600 10.84 -31.40 -2.57
CA PHE A 600 9.48 -31.07 -2.15
C PHE A 600 8.43 -31.92 -2.88
N THR A 601 8.47 -31.99 -4.21
CA THR A 601 7.46 -32.74 -4.98
C THR A 601 7.46 -34.23 -4.66
N ASP A 602 8.63 -34.85 -4.55
CA ASP A 602 8.76 -36.26 -4.19
C ASP A 602 8.42 -36.51 -2.72
N GLY A 603 8.76 -35.59 -1.82
CA GLY A 603 8.31 -35.61 -0.43
C GLY A 603 6.78 -35.57 -0.33
N TYR A 604 6.15 -34.66 -1.08
CA TYR A 604 4.70 -34.49 -1.11
C TYR A 604 3.98 -35.71 -1.69
N ARG A 605 4.45 -36.25 -2.83
CA ARG A 605 3.90 -37.47 -3.43
C ARG A 605 4.00 -38.67 -2.49
N ARG A 606 5.13 -38.82 -1.80
CA ARG A 606 5.32 -39.90 -0.82
C ARG A 606 4.36 -39.78 0.37
N ALA A 607 4.16 -38.56 0.88
CA ALA A 607 3.29 -38.33 2.02
C ALA A 607 1.79 -38.44 1.68
N TYR A 608 1.37 -37.94 0.51
CA TYR A 608 -0.05 -37.72 0.20
C TYR A 608 -0.57 -38.45 -1.05
N SER A 609 0.31 -39.12 -1.81
CA SER A 609 -0.03 -39.81 -3.07
C SER A 609 -0.71 -38.89 -4.11
N GLN A 610 -0.38 -37.60 -4.07
CA GLN A 610 -0.94 -36.55 -4.92
C GLN A 610 0.20 -35.63 -5.40
N GLU A 611 -0.04 -34.90 -6.49
CA GLU A 611 0.85 -33.81 -6.91
C GLU A 611 0.61 -32.58 -6.04
N PRO A 612 1.65 -31.87 -5.58
CA PRO A 612 1.46 -30.60 -4.89
C PRO A 612 0.98 -29.52 -5.86
N ASP A 613 0.19 -28.59 -5.34
CA ASP A 613 -0.19 -27.38 -6.05
C ASP A 613 0.56 -26.14 -5.55
N VAL A 614 0.21 -24.97 -6.10
CA VAL A 614 0.83 -23.69 -5.74
C VAL A 614 0.51 -23.27 -4.29
N PHE A 615 -0.62 -23.71 -3.72
CA PHE A 615 -1.00 -23.38 -2.34
C PHE A 615 -0.15 -24.18 -1.35
N ALA A 616 0.02 -25.48 -1.61
CA ALA A 616 0.95 -26.32 -0.86
C ALA A 616 2.39 -25.79 -0.93
N ALA A 617 2.86 -25.44 -2.12
CA ALA A 617 4.20 -24.89 -2.33
C ALA A 617 4.43 -23.56 -1.60
N GLN A 618 3.44 -22.66 -1.63
CA GLN A 618 3.55 -21.37 -0.93
C GLN A 618 3.55 -21.53 0.59
N ALA A 619 2.70 -22.40 1.12
CA ALA A 619 2.65 -22.68 2.55
C ALA A 619 3.92 -23.40 3.02
N TYR A 620 4.50 -24.27 2.20
CA TYR A 620 5.78 -24.94 2.44
C TYR A 620 6.92 -23.92 2.60
N ASP A 621 7.05 -22.97 1.65
CA ASP A 621 8.07 -21.91 1.73
C ASP A 621 7.87 -20.98 2.92
N ALA A 622 6.61 -20.56 3.19
CA ALA A 622 6.31 -19.72 4.35
C ALA A 622 6.71 -20.41 5.66
N THR A 623 6.43 -21.72 5.77
CA THR A 623 6.78 -22.51 6.94
C THR A 623 8.29 -22.66 7.08
N ASN A 624 9.00 -22.99 6.01
CA ASN A 624 10.46 -23.09 6.04
C ASN A 624 11.13 -21.77 6.43
N LEU A 625 10.61 -20.63 5.97
CA LEU A 625 11.13 -19.32 6.34
C LEU A 625 11.06 -19.08 7.85
N VAL A 626 9.99 -19.52 8.52
CA VAL A 626 9.88 -19.50 9.99
C VAL A 626 10.81 -20.51 10.63
N LEU A 627 10.81 -21.77 10.16
CA LEU A 627 11.60 -22.85 10.75
C LEU A 627 13.10 -22.54 10.76
N LEU A 628 13.62 -21.85 9.73
CA LEU A 628 14.99 -21.37 9.70
C LEU A 628 15.34 -20.51 10.93
N GLN A 629 14.41 -19.68 11.41
CA GLN A 629 14.61 -18.80 12.58
C GLN A 629 14.47 -19.54 13.92
N LEU A 630 14.06 -20.81 13.87
CA LEU A 630 13.92 -21.70 15.01
C LEU A 630 15.09 -22.70 15.10
N THR A 631 16.05 -22.65 14.17
CA THR A 631 17.28 -23.47 14.22
C THR A 631 18.27 -22.95 15.26
N GLY A 632 19.09 -23.85 15.83
CA GLY A 632 20.15 -23.48 16.80
C GLY A 632 19.65 -23.04 18.18
N PHE A 633 18.40 -23.34 18.52
CA PHE A 633 17.73 -22.90 19.75
C PHE A 633 17.99 -23.82 20.96
N SER A 634 17.90 -23.24 22.16
CA SER A 634 17.67 -23.95 23.43
C SER A 634 16.54 -23.23 24.18
N PHE A 635 15.53 -23.97 24.65
CA PHE A 635 14.40 -23.42 25.41
C PHE A 635 14.87 -22.48 26.54
N GLY A 636 14.48 -21.20 26.50
CA GLY A 636 14.78 -20.20 27.54
C GLY A 636 15.29 -18.83 27.07
N ASP A 637 15.42 -18.59 25.76
CA ASP A 637 15.81 -17.28 25.21
C ASP A 637 14.62 -16.29 25.20
N ASP A 638 14.83 -15.06 25.66
CA ASP A 638 13.79 -14.18 26.23
C ASP A 638 12.69 -13.65 25.26
N ASP A 639 12.77 -13.86 23.94
CA ASP A 639 11.62 -13.59 23.03
C ASP A 639 11.73 -14.32 21.67
N VAL A 640 11.10 -15.49 21.54
CA VAL A 640 11.09 -16.28 20.30
C VAL A 640 10.34 -15.57 19.16
N ARG A 641 9.28 -14.81 19.46
CA ARG A 641 8.44 -14.14 18.45
C ARG A 641 9.22 -13.01 17.80
N GLU A 642 9.90 -12.20 18.60
CA GLU A 642 10.74 -11.12 18.10
C GLU A 642 11.92 -11.65 17.28
N ARG A 643 12.52 -12.78 17.68
CA ARG A 643 13.55 -13.44 16.88
C ARG A 643 13.02 -13.91 15.52
N VAL A 644 11.84 -14.54 15.47
CA VAL A 644 11.24 -14.95 14.20
C VAL A 644 10.97 -13.72 13.33
N ARG A 645 10.38 -12.67 13.89
CA ARG A 645 10.07 -11.41 13.17
C ARG A 645 11.32 -10.78 12.57
N THR A 646 12.36 -10.57 13.37
CA THR A 646 13.62 -9.96 12.95
C THR A 646 14.42 -10.86 12.01
N GLY A 647 14.41 -12.18 12.26
CA GLY A 647 15.05 -13.17 11.41
C GLY A 647 14.47 -13.20 10.00
N ILE A 648 13.14 -13.19 9.86
CA ILE A 648 12.46 -13.13 8.56
C ILE A 648 12.88 -11.88 7.76
N LEU A 649 12.97 -10.71 8.40
CA LEU A 649 13.41 -9.46 7.77
C LEU A 649 14.90 -9.47 7.39
N ALA A 650 15.73 -10.21 8.12
CA ALA A 650 17.16 -10.32 7.89
C ALA A 650 17.53 -11.27 6.73
N VAL A 651 16.62 -12.14 6.30
CA VAL A 651 16.83 -13.07 5.18
C VAL A 651 17.08 -12.28 3.90
N ARG A 652 18.31 -12.37 3.37
CA ARG A 652 18.75 -11.64 2.16
C ARG A 652 18.21 -12.25 0.87
N ALA A 653 18.22 -13.57 0.79
CA ALA A 653 17.65 -14.37 -0.29
C ALA A 653 17.42 -15.78 0.25
N HIS A 654 16.22 -16.29 0.06
CA HIS A 654 15.83 -17.64 0.43
C HIS A 654 15.42 -18.40 -0.83
N PRO A 655 16.13 -19.47 -1.21
CA PRO A 655 15.70 -20.35 -2.29
C PRO A 655 14.50 -21.18 -1.81
N GLY A 656 13.31 -20.82 -2.28
CA GLY A 656 12.07 -21.55 -2.02
C GLY A 656 11.57 -22.28 -3.25
N VAL A 657 10.66 -23.25 -3.06
CA VAL A 657 10.03 -23.99 -4.16
C VAL A 657 9.12 -23.09 -5.01
N THR A 658 8.75 -21.91 -4.49
CA THR A 658 8.01 -20.87 -5.20
C THR A 658 8.88 -19.71 -5.69
N GLY A 659 10.20 -19.91 -5.69
CA GLY A 659 11.19 -18.98 -6.23
C GLY A 659 12.11 -18.42 -5.16
N VAL A 660 13.03 -17.55 -5.58
CA VAL A 660 13.91 -16.85 -4.62
C VAL A 660 13.10 -15.75 -3.96
N LEU A 661 13.07 -15.72 -2.62
CA LEU A 661 12.33 -14.72 -1.87
C LEU A 661 13.20 -13.95 -0.90
N ARG A 662 12.82 -12.69 -0.67
CA ARG A 662 13.37 -11.82 0.37
C ARG A 662 12.22 -11.04 0.99
N MET A 663 12.18 -10.93 2.31
CA MET A 663 11.17 -10.10 2.95
C MET A 663 11.53 -8.62 2.84
N GLN A 664 10.57 -7.80 2.41
CA GLN A 664 10.71 -6.35 2.44
C GLN A 664 10.31 -5.79 3.82
N PRO A 665 10.80 -4.59 4.18
CA PRO A 665 10.53 -3.99 5.49
C PRO A 665 9.05 -3.66 5.77
N ASP A 666 8.21 -3.62 4.73
CA ASP A 666 6.76 -3.43 4.81
C ASP A 666 6.00 -4.76 5.00
N GLY A 667 6.74 -5.86 5.19
CA GLY A 667 6.20 -7.21 5.36
C GLY A 667 5.81 -7.89 4.05
N ASN A 668 6.02 -7.29 2.88
CA ASN A 668 5.77 -7.94 1.60
C ASN A 668 7.00 -8.74 1.15
N ALA A 669 6.82 -10.01 0.78
CA ALA A 669 7.90 -10.76 0.15
C ALA A 669 8.12 -10.25 -1.27
N ARG A 670 9.36 -9.87 -1.58
CA ARG A 670 9.83 -9.75 -2.95
C ARG A 670 10.24 -11.13 -3.45
N LYS A 671 9.75 -11.56 -4.60
CA LYS A 671 10.03 -12.87 -5.19
C LYS A 671 10.57 -12.77 -6.62
N ARG A 672 11.48 -13.66 -6.96
CA ARG A 672 11.85 -13.99 -8.35
C ARG A 672 11.11 -15.28 -8.72
N PRO A 673 10.02 -15.23 -9.51
CA PRO A 673 9.32 -16.43 -9.95
C PRO A 673 10.17 -17.24 -10.94
N PHE A 674 9.64 -18.36 -11.41
CA PHE A 674 10.31 -19.18 -12.42
C PHE A 674 9.85 -18.80 -13.82
N LEU A 675 10.71 -19.03 -14.81
CA LEU A 675 10.35 -18.97 -16.22
C LEU A 675 10.10 -20.38 -16.75
N LEU A 676 9.08 -20.51 -17.59
CA LEU A 676 8.74 -21.71 -18.32
C LEU A 676 8.78 -21.42 -19.81
N ARG A 677 9.08 -22.46 -20.59
CA ARG A 677 9.07 -22.42 -22.05
C ARG A 677 8.31 -23.60 -22.60
N VAL A 678 7.58 -23.38 -23.68
CA VAL A 678 7.07 -24.48 -24.49
C VAL A 678 8.19 -24.97 -25.41
N GLU A 679 8.60 -26.22 -25.24
CA GLU A 679 9.57 -26.88 -26.09
C GLU A 679 9.09 -28.28 -26.46
N ARG A 680 9.04 -28.57 -27.77
CA ARG A 680 8.61 -29.85 -28.33
C ARG A 680 7.25 -30.28 -27.79
N GLY A 681 6.31 -29.34 -27.70
CA GLY A 681 4.96 -29.58 -27.18
C GLY A 681 4.88 -29.89 -25.68
N ARG A 682 5.93 -29.58 -24.90
CA ARG A 682 5.96 -29.73 -23.44
C ARG A 682 6.29 -28.40 -22.78
N ILE A 683 5.79 -28.21 -21.56
CA ILE A 683 6.15 -27.07 -20.71
C ILE A 683 7.35 -27.48 -19.86
N VAL A 684 8.47 -26.78 -20.04
CA VAL A 684 9.74 -27.03 -19.34
C VAL A 684 10.22 -25.78 -18.63
N ALA A 685 10.94 -25.95 -17.51
CA ALA A 685 11.58 -24.83 -16.83
C ALA A 685 12.69 -24.23 -17.70
N VAL A 686 12.78 -22.90 -17.70
CA VAL A 686 13.93 -22.17 -18.23
C VAL A 686 14.88 -21.97 -17.06
N GLU A 687 15.91 -22.81 -17.04
CA GLU A 687 17.06 -22.68 -16.16
C GLU A 687 18.10 -21.79 -16.84
#